data_AF-A0AAN9CVY1-F1
#
_entry.id   AF-A0AAN9CVY1-F1
#
_cell.length_a   1.000
_cell.length_b   1.000
_cell.length_c   1.000
_cell.angle_alpha   90.00
_cell.angle_beta   90.00
_cell.angle_gamma   90.00
#
_symmetry.space_group_name_H-M   'P 1'
#
loop_
_entity.id
_entity.type
_entity.pdbx_description
1 polymer ?
#
loop_
_entity_poly.entity_id
_entity_poly.type
_entity_poly.pdbx_seq_one_letter_code
_entity_poly.pdbx_strand_id
1 'polypeptide(L)'
;MNPIKKSCLVLIVALAVTLDVTAGEVKPDEEGDAQVGAPQSTDDKDGSRILSGHAYVPKDAQPDSRTTDTGVESEIEAIEKEDLPSQPPPPEERRKEVPVVNGGTASGEPCVFPFLFQGKEFSECTIEGRGDGRLWCATTYDYSTDKRWGFCETEEQAEQRRLVEEAEDLYQATLRVINGTNRRSQKKELYEKLLKVAEMGHVKAMEKVAYAMLFGDYLPQDVPQAKEIFEKLALEGSPKAQTALGFLYAAGLGVNSSQAKALVYYTFGALGGNLVAHMILGYRYWGGVGVPQSCESALTHYRLVANHVASDVSLTGGSAVQRIRLLDEVENPGSSSGMLEEDLIQYYQFLAEKGDVQAQVGLGQLHLHGGRGVEQNHQRAYEYFNQAANAGNTHAMAFLGKMYSEGSEYVPQNNETALQYFKKAADLGNPVGQSGLGMAYLYGRGVPVNFDLALKYFQKAAEQGWVDGQLQLGTMYYNGIGVKRDYKQALKFFNLASQAGHILAFYNLAQMHATGTGVMRSCHTAVELFKNVCERGRWSERLMAAYGSFKDGDPDSALVQYLLLAEQGYEVAQSNVAFVLDQKGSQIFNENETYPRALLHWTRAAAQGYTVARIKLGDYHFYGYGTDVDYETAVIHYRLASEQQHSAQAMFNLGYMHEKGLGIKQDVHLAKRFYDMAAEASPDAQVPVFLALCKLGLIYALQYLQDLNLKELLSQVDLDQLLGPEWDLYLMTVIALLLGTVIAYRQRQHQAVPRAPAAPPRPPGQPEQPAEEPEEQ
;
A
#
# COMPACT_ATOMS: atom_id res chain seq x y z
N MET A 1 34.10 64.84 18.21
CA MET A 1 34.10 63.35 18.25
C MET A 1 32.68 62.88 17.99
N ASN A 2 32.48 61.91 17.10
CA ASN A 2 31.18 61.73 16.42
C ASN A 2 30.13 61.02 17.29
N PRO A 3 28.84 61.42 17.21
CA PRO A 3 27.74 60.77 17.94
C PRO A 3 27.53 59.31 17.52
N ILE A 4 27.88 58.96 16.29
CA ILE A 4 27.82 57.60 15.72
C ILE A 4 28.50 56.56 16.65
N LYS A 5 29.63 56.91 17.28
CA LYS A 5 30.33 56.01 18.21
C LYS A 5 29.62 55.81 19.55
N LYS A 6 28.67 56.68 19.94
CA LYS A 6 27.81 56.46 21.11
C LYS A 6 26.61 55.58 20.75
N SER A 7 25.96 55.81 19.62
CA SER A 7 24.80 55.00 19.19
C SER A 7 25.16 53.52 19.01
N CYS A 8 26.30 53.21 18.38
CA CYS A 8 26.77 51.82 18.26
C CYS A 8 27.08 51.19 19.63
N LEU A 9 27.61 51.96 20.59
CA LEU A 9 27.92 51.44 21.92
C LEU A 9 26.64 51.12 22.71
N VAL A 10 25.62 51.97 22.61
CA VAL A 10 24.30 51.72 23.23
C VAL A 10 23.62 50.49 22.61
N LEU A 11 23.70 50.33 21.28
CA LEU A 11 23.14 49.16 20.60
C LEU A 11 23.81 47.84 21.03
N ILE A 12 25.15 47.85 21.17
CA ILE A 12 25.93 46.69 21.63
C ILE A 12 25.64 46.38 23.10
N VAL A 13 25.49 47.39 23.96
CA VAL A 13 25.13 47.20 25.38
C VAL A 13 23.70 46.67 25.52
N ALA A 14 22.74 47.13 24.70
CA ALA A 14 21.38 46.58 24.70
C ALA A 14 21.34 45.11 24.24
N LEU A 15 22.16 44.74 23.26
CA LEU A 15 22.34 43.35 22.83
C LEU A 15 23.02 42.47 23.89
N ALA A 16 23.97 43.01 24.67
CA ALA A 16 24.57 42.28 25.79
C ALA A 16 23.57 42.05 26.93
N VAL A 17 22.85 43.10 27.35
CA VAL A 17 21.86 43.04 28.45
C VAL A 17 20.67 42.13 28.12
N THR A 18 20.35 41.91 26.85
CA THR A 18 19.31 40.93 26.45
C THR A 18 19.81 39.49 26.37
N LEU A 19 21.13 39.26 26.28
CA LEU A 19 21.74 37.92 26.28
C LEU A 19 22.01 37.40 27.71
N ASP A 20 22.38 38.27 28.66
CA ASP A 20 22.67 37.83 30.05
C ASP A 20 21.42 37.41 30.86
N VAL A 21 20.21 37.79 30.42
CA VAL A 21 18.96 37.54 31.18
C VAL A 21 18.39 36.12 30.99
N THR A 22 18.87 35.35 30.01
CA THR A 22 18.46 33.95 29.80
C THR A 22 19.49 32.91 30.26
N ALA A 23 20.59 33.34 30.89
CA ALA A 23 21.60 32.48 31.47
C ALA A 23 21.16 31.90 32.84
N GLY A 24 20.07 31.13 32.85
CA GLY A 24 19.73 30.29 34.00
C GLY A 24 20.72 29.12 34.12
N GLU A 25 21.33 28.95 35.29
CA GLU A 25 22.32 27.88 35.53
C GLU A 25 21.68 26.48 35.46
N VAL A 26 21.80 25.82 34.30
CA VAL A 26 21.67 24.36 34.22
C VAL A 26 22.94 23.76 34.80
N LYS A 27 22.87 23.31 36.05
CA LYS A 27 23.91 22.44 36.63
C LYS A 27 23.98 21.13 35.83
N PRO A 28 25.18 20.56 35.63
CA PRO A 28 25.26 19.13 35.37
C PRO A 28 24.81 18.39 36.64
N ASP A 29 23.85 17.47 36.50
CA ASP A 29 23.49 16.57 37.59
C ASP A 29 24.63 15.58 37.86
N GLU A 30 24.84 15.25 39.14
CA GLU A 30 25.82 14.25 39.56
C GLU A 30 25.26 12.84 39.29
N GLU A 31 25.77 12.15 38.27
CA GLU A 31 25.55 10.70 38.13
C GLU A 31 26.28 9.97 39.27
N GLY A 32 25.55 9.69 40.35
CA GLY A 32 26.05 8.99 41.52
C GLY A 32 26.28 7.49 41.28
N ASP A 33 27.27 6.93 41.98
CA ASP A 33 27.61 5.50 41.94
C ASP A 33 26.40 4.59 42.20
N ALA A 34 25.99 3.84 41.18
CA ALA A 34 24.98 2.79 41.27
C ALA A 34 25.58 1.43 40.88
N GLN A 35 25.99 0.65 41.89
CA GLN A 35 26.65 -0.64 41.70
C GLN A 35 25.73 -1.70 41.06
N VAL A 36 26.01 -2.07 39.81
CA VAL A 36 25.63 -3.35 39.20
C VAL A 36 26.86 -3.84 38.43
N GLY A 37 27.36 -5.06 38.60
CA GLY A 37 26.76 -6.24 39.23
C GLY A 37 26.93 -7.44 38.29
N ALA A 38 28.17 -7.69 37.86
CA ALA A 38 28.47 -8.69 36.84
C ALA A 38 28.32 -10.12 37.38
N PRO A 39 27.51 -10.99 36.75
CA PRO A 39 27.57 -12.42 37.02
C PRO A 39 28.83 -12.99 36.37
N GLN A 40 29.76 -13.50 37.19
CA GLN A 40 30.93 -14.22 36.70
C GLN A 40 30.49 -15.53 36.02
N SER A 41 31.07 -15.83 34.86
CA SER A 41 31.09 -17.19 34.34
C SER A 41 31.95 -18.06 35.26
N THR A 42 31.35 -19.03 35.93
CA THR A 42 32.09 -20.12 36.58
C THR A 42 32.38 -21.20 35.54
N ASP A 43 33.66 -21.52 35.37
CA ASP A 43 34.05 -22.79 34.75
C ASP A 43 33.42 -23.94 35.53
N ASP A 44 33.03 -25.01 34.82
CA ASP A 44 33.21 -26.35 35.37
C ASP A 44 33.77 -27.27 34.29
N LYS A 45 34.66 -28.18 34.67
CA LYS A 45 35.58 -28.86 33.75
C LYS A 45 35.27 -30.35 33.62
N ASP A 46 35.01 -30.80 32.39
CA ASP A 46 35.43 -32.12 31.93
C ASP A 46 35.47 -32.18 30.38
N GLY A 47 36.28 -33.03 29.74
CA GLY A 47 37.16 -34.02 30.37
C GLY A 47 37.97 -34.96 29.45
N SER A 48 37.99 -34.79 28.12
CA SER A 48 38.61 -35.80 27.23
C SER A 48 39.36 -35.26 26.00
N ARG A 49 40.68 -35.48 25.98
CA ARG A 49 41.57 -35.37 24.79
C ARG A 49 41.62 -36.70 24.02
N ILE A 50 41.45 -36.68 22.69
CA ILE A 50 42.22 -37.47 21.70
C ILE A 50 42.23 -36.62 20.40
N LEU A 51 43.32 -35.95 19.97
CA LEU A 51 44.58 -36.41 19.35
C LEU A 51 44.47 -37.04 17.93
N SER A 52 44.67 -36.18 16.92
CA SER A 52 45.49 -36.35 15.70
C SER A 52 45.34 -37.58 14.76
N GLY A 53 45.22 -37.32 13.45
CA GLY A 53 45.51 -38.31 12.40
C GLY A 53 45.40 -37.78 10.95
N HIS A 54 46.53 -37.63 10.25
CA HIS A 54 46.59 -37.31 8.81
C HIS A 54 47.14 -38.50 8.00
N ALA A 55 46.48 -38.85 6.89
CA ALA A 55 46.99 -39.54 5.68
C ALA A 55 45.87 -39.49 4.61
N TYR A 56 46.00 -39.16 3.31
CA TYR A 56 47.12 -38.95 2.36
C TYR A 56 47.55 -40.16 1.50
N VAL A 57 46.89 -40.34 0.33
CA VAL A 57 47.47 -40.64 -1.03
C VAL A 57 48.12 -42.05 -1.20
N PRO A 58 47.91 -42.81 -2.32
CA PRO A 58 48.12 -42.36 -3.70
C PRO A 58 47.14 -42.83 -4.80
N LYS A 59 47.41 -42.33 -6.02
CA LYS A 59 46.84 -42.73 -7.31
C LYS A 59 47.52 -44.01 -7.87
N ASP A 60 46.89 -44.65 -8.86
CA ASP A 60 47.27 -44.65 -10.31
C ASP A 60 46.92 -45.97 -11.01
N ALA A 61 46.14 -45.90 -12.10
CA ALA A 61 46.13 -46.84 -13.25
C ALA A 61 45.08 -46.44 -14.32
N GLN A 62 45.55 -45.92 -15.46
CA GLN A 62 44.83 -45.85 -16.75
C GLN A 62 45.29 -47.04 -17.63
N PRO A 63 44.63 -47.42 -18.78
CA PRO A 63 44.26 -46.49 -19.85
C PRO A 63 42.97 -46.77 -20.68
N ASP A 64 42.55 -45.70 -21.37
CA ASP A 64 42.01 -45.59 -22.74
C ASP A 64 41.11 -46.67 -23.37
N SER A 65 39.92 -46.23 -23.83
CA SER A 65 39.76 -45.85 -25.25
C SER A 65 38.51 -45.01 -25.55
N ARG A 66 38.70 -43.88 -26.26
CA ARG A 66 37.91 -43.24 -27.36
C ARG A 66 36.44 -43.69 -27.56
N THR A 67 35.44 -42.83 -27.86
CA THR A 67 35.27 -41.36 -28.11
C THR A 67 33.74 -41.13 -28.22
N THR A 68 33.13 -39.94 -28.26
CA THR A 68 33.53 -38.51 -28.39
C THR A 68 33.21 -37.76 -27.05
N ASP A 69 33.13 -36.44 -26.82
CA ASP A 69 32.94 -35.17 -27.57
C ASP A 69 31.53 -34.97 -28.20
N THR A 70 30.79 -33.85 -28.09
CA THR A 70 30.76 -32.64 -27.22
C THR A 70 29.28 -32.45 -26.76
N GLY A 71 28.93 -31.87 -25.61
CA GLY A 71 29.11 -30.47 -25.21
C GLY A 71 27.95 -29.59 -25.73
N VAL A 72 27.03 -29.19 -24.84
CA VAL A 72 25.92 -28.26 -25.13
C VAL A 72 25.76 -27.26 -23.97
N GLU A 73 26.46 -26.12 -24.06
CA GLU A 73 26.20 -24.89 -23.30
C GLU A 73 26.07 -23.72 -24.30
N SER A 74 24.98 -23.67 -25.09
CA SER A 74 24.64 -22.49 -25.92
C SER A 74 23.27 -22.60 -26.63
N GLU A 75 22.15 -22.50 -25.91
CA GLU A 75 20.81 -22.36 -26.53
C GLU A 75 19.95 -21.24 -25.90
N ILE A 76 20.54 -20.04 -25.76
CA ILE A 76 19.78 -18.78 -25.57
C ILE A 76 20.44 -17.67 -26.41
N GLU A 77 20.36 -17.75 -27.75
CA GLU A 77 20.52 -16.61 -28.69
C GLU A 77 20.25 -16.99 -30.17
N ALA A 78 19.02 -17.45 -30.49
CA ALA A 78 18.64 -17.77 -31.89
C ALA A 78 17.13 -17.76 -32.19
N ILE A 79 16.38 -16.70 -31.84
CA ILE A 79 15.01 -16.49 -32.36
C ILE A 79 14.82 -15.03 -32.83
N GLU A 80 15.54 -14.67 -33.90
CA GLU A 80 15.10 -13.64 -34.85
C GLU A 80 15.00 -14.28 -36.24
N LYS A 81 13.86 -14.05 -36.93
CA LYS A 81 13.61 -14.42 -38.33
C LYS A 81 13.67 -15.93 -38.64
N GLU A 82 12.57 -16.63 -38.33
CA GLU A 82 12.11 -17.70 -39.23
C GLU A 82 11.27 -17.11 -40.37
N ASP A 83 11.24 -17.81 -41.51
CA ASP A 83 10.64 -17.36 -42.77
C ASP A 83 9.11 -17.39 -42.79
N LEU A 84 8.52 -16.66 -43.74
CA LEU A 84 7.10 -16.84 -44.09
C LEU A 84 6.86 -18.26 -44.61
N PRO A 85 5.92 -19.04 -44.03
CA PRO A 85 5.47 -20.29 -44.63
C PRO A 85 4.90 -20.02 -46.03
N SER A 86 5.47 -20.68 -47.04
CA SER A 86 5.06 -20.47 -48.42
C SER A 86 3.81 -21.31 -48.75
N GLN A 87 2.73 -20.59 -49.09
CA GLN A 87 1.39 -21.09 -49.42
C GLN A 87 0.59 -21.65 -48.22
N PRO A 88 -0.72 -21.34 -48.12
CA PRO A 88 -1.59 -22.05 -47.19
C PRO A 88 -1.76 -23.52 -47.62
N PRO A 89 -2.06 -24.45 -46.70
CA PRO A 89 -2.45 -25.79 -47.07
C PRO A 89 -3.70 -25.77 -47.97
N PRO A 90 -3.91 -26.79 -48.83
CA PRO A 90 -5.17 -26.91 -49.56
C PRO A 90 -6.33 -26.91 -48.55
N PRO A 91 -7.50 -26.34 -48.89
CA PRO A 91 -8.61 -26.27 -47.96
C PRO A 91 -9.03 -27.68 -47.57
N GLU A 92 -8.83 -28.03 -46.29
CA GLU A 92 -9.49 -29.20 -45.73
C GLU A 92 -10.99 -29.06 -45.98
N GLU A 93 -11.66 -30.14 -46.39
CA GLU A 93 -13.12 -30.16 -46.46
C GLU A 93 -13.66 -29.97 -45.05
N ARG A 94 -13.93 -28.70 -44.72
CA ARG A 94 -14.46 -28.25 -43.44
C ARG A 94 -15.67 -29.12 -43.13
N ARG A 95 -15.52 -30.04 -42.16
CA ARG A 95 -16.58 -30.97 -41.76
C ARG A 95 -17.86 -30.16 -41.63
N LYS A 96 -18.93 -30.53 -42.36
CA LYS A 96 -20.19 -29.78 -42.29
C LYS A 96 -20.70 -29.81 -40.86
N GLU A 97 -20.42 -28.74 -40.13
CA GLU A 97 -20.81 -28.53 -38.75
C GLU A 97 -22.32 -28.66 -38.67
N VAL A 98 -22.79 -29.39 -37.66
CA VAL A 98 -24.21 -29.62 -37.49
C VAL A 98 -24.86 -28.30 -37.07
N PRO A 99 -25.75 -27.69 -37.88
CA PRO A 99 -26.38 -26.41 -37.53
C PRO A 99 -27.11 -26.52 -36.19
N VAL A 100 -26.95 -25.48 -35.37
CA VAL A 100 -27.56 -25.41 -34.04
C VAL A 100 -29.06 -25.19 -34.18
N VAL A 101 -29.81 -25.87 -33.30
CA VAL A 101 -31.24 -26.10 -33.44
C VAL A 101 -32.00 -25.24 -32.44
N ASN A 102 -32.60 -24.16 -32.93
CA ASN A 102 -33.35 -23.23 -32.09
C ASN A 102 -34.83 -23.63 -31.99
N GLY A 103 -35.29 -23.90 -30.76
CA GLY A 103 -36.69 -24.22 -30.47
C GLY A 103 -37.20 -25.52 -31.11
N GLY A 104 -38.52 -25.62 -31.27
CA GLY A 104 -39.19 -26.82 -31.77
C GLY A 104 -39.49 -27.86 -30.68
N THR A 105 -39.65 -29.12 -31.08
CA THR A 105 -40.02 -30.24 -30.18
C THR A 105 -38.82 -30.96 -29.58
N ALA A 106 -37.61 -30.68 -30.05
CA ALA A 106 -36.38 -31.37 -29.66
C ALA A 106 -35.53 -30.65 -28.60
N SER A 107 -36.02 -29.55 -28.01
CA SER A 107 -35.39 -28.85 -26.88
C SER A 107 -33.91 -28.45 -27.04
N GLY A 108 -33.41 -28.31 -28.28
CA GLY A 108 -32.01 -27.94 -28.57
C GLY A 108 -31.08 -29.12 -28.88
N GLU A 109 -31.61 -30.34 -29.05
CA GLU A 109 -30.83 -31.44 -29.65
C GLU A 109 -30.34 -31.06 -31.07
N PRO A 110 -29.11 -31.43 -31.46
CA PRO A 110 -28.56 -31.08 -32.78
C PRO A 110 -29.25 -31.85 -33.92
N CYS A 111 -29.20 -31.31 -35.14
CA CYS A 111 -29.74 -32.00 -36.32
C CYS A 111 -29.04 -33.35 -36.57
N VAL A 112 -29.78 -34.34 -37.05
CA VAL A 112 -29.20 -35.57 -37.60
C VAL A 112 -29.25 -35.49 -39.13
N PHE A 113 -28.11 -35.77 -39.78
CA PHE A 113 -28.01 -35.75 -41.23
C PHE A 113 -27.39 -37.06 -41.77
N PRO A 114 -27.98 -37.69 -42.81
CA PRO A 114 -29.28 -37.36 -43.39
C PRO A 114 -30.46 -37.66 -42.42
N PHE A 115 -31.62 -37.03 -42.65
CA PHE A 115 -32.88 -37.42 -42.00
C PHE A 115 -33.99 -37.67 -43.02
N LEU A 116 -34.90 -38.58 -42.68
CA LEU A 116 -36.04 -38.99 -43.49
C LEU A 116 -37.29 -38.18 -43.15
N PHE A 117 -37.86 -37.51 -44.15
CA PHE A 117 -39.15 -36.80 -44.03
C PHE A 117 -40.01 -37.07 -45.27
N GLN A 118 -41.25 -37.52 -45.06
CA GLN A 118 -42.21 -37.88 -46.12
C GLN A 118 -41.66 -38.85 -47.20
N GLY A 119 -40.70 -39.71 -46.84
CA GLY A 119 -40.07 -40.66 -47.76
C GLY A 119 -38.94 -40.09 -48.63
N LYS A 120 -38.51 -38.84 -48.37
CA LYS A 120 -37.28 -38.24 -48.90
C LYS A 120 -36.22 -38.17 -47.81
N GLU A 121 -34.96 -38.39 -48.15
CA GLU A 121 -33.83 -38.09 -47.27
C GLU A 121 -33.32 -36.65 -47.53
N PHE A 122 -33.02 -35.93 -46.45
CA PHE A 122 -32.47 -34.57 -46.48
C PHE A 122 -31.10 -34.56 -45.80
N SER A 123 -30.07 -34.11 -46.52
CA SER A 123 -28.70 -33.96 -46.01
C SER A 123 -28.40 -32.56 -45.46
N GLU A 124 -29.35 -31.62 -45.61
CA GLU A 124 -29.25 -30.21 -45.22
C GLU A 124 -30.63 -29.72 -44.74
N CYS A 125 -30.68 -28.57 -44.06
CA CYS A 125 -31.93 -28.01 -43.55
C CYS A 125 -32.91 -27.67 -44.67
N THR A 126 -34.19 -27.97 -44.47
CA THR A 126 -35.23 -27.84 -45.51
C THR A 126 -36.34 -26.87 -45.12
N ILE A 127 -37.08 -26.39 -46.13
CA ILE A 127 -38.36 -25.67 -45.95
C ILE A 127 -39.57 -26.55 -46.30
N GLU A 128 -39.36 -27.76 -46.85
CA GLU A 128 -40.48 -28.65 -47.18
C GLU A 128 -41.31 -29.00 -45.93
N GLY A 129 -42.63 -29.08 -46.11
CA GLY A 129 -43.57 -29.34 -45.02
C GLY A 129 -43.98 -28.12 -44.17
N ARG A 130 -43.45 -26.92 -44.42
CA ARG A 130 -43.84 -25.68 -43.71
C ARG A 130 -44.46 -24.62 -44.62
N GLY A 131 -45.43 -23.88 -44.09
CA GLY A 131 -45.90 -22.62 -44.67
C GLY A 131 -45.08 -21.40 -44.23
N ASP A 132 -44.27 -21.55 -43.18
CA ASP A 132 -43.62 -20.44 -42.45
C ASP A 132 -42.35 -19.89 -43.12
N GLY A 133 -41.88 -20.53 -44.20
CA GLY A 133 -40.64 -20.18 -44.92
C GLY A 133 -39.32 -20.43 -44.17
N ARG A 134 -39.36 -20.90 -42.92
CA ARG A 134 -38.16 -21.13 -42.07
C ARG A 134 -37.54 -22.50 -42.29
N LEU A 135 -36.21 -22.53 -42.36
CA LEU A 135 -35.40 -23.74 -42.41
C LEU A 135 -35.55 -24.58 -41.13
N TRP A 136 -35.62 -25.90 -41.28
CA TRP A 136 -35.73 -26.84 -40.17
C TRP A 136 -35.02 -28.17 -40.45
N CYS A 137 -34.73 -28.92 -39.39
CA CYS A 137 -34.16 -30.27 -39.45
C CYS A 137 -34.81 -31.19 -38.41
N ALA A 138 -34.74 -32.51 -38.63
CA ALA A 138 -35.03 -33.47 -37.57
C ALA A 138 -33.79 -33.72 -36.69
N THR A 139 -34.01 -34.06 -35.41
CA THR A 139 -32.92 -34.44 -34.48
C THR A 139 -32.78 -35.96 -34.33
N THR A 140 -33.53 -36.72 -35.14
CA THR A 140 -33.41 -38.17 -35.29
C THR A 140 -33.53 -38.54 -36.78
N TYR A 141 -33.11 -39.76 -37.16
CA TYR A 141 -33.10 -40.19 -38.55
C TYR A 141 -34.49 -40.31 -39.18
N ASP A 142 -35.53 -40.68 -38.43
CA ASP A 142 -36.91 -40.76 -38.94
C ASP A 142 -37.83 -39.77 -38.22
N TYR A 143 -38.15 -38.67 -38.88
CA TYR A 143 -39.08 -37.67 -38.36
C TYR A 143 -40.50 -38.24 -38.16
N SER A 144 -40.92 -39.23 -38.96
CA SER A 144 -42.31 -39.66 -39.01
C SER A 144 -42.77 -40.39 -37.75
N THR A 145 -41.83 -41.11 -37.11
CA THR A 145 -42.00 -41.79 -35.82
C THR A 145 -41.80 -40.83 -34.65
N ASP A 146 -40.63 -40.20 -34.56
CA ASP A 146 -40.21 -39.43 -33.37
C ASP A 146 -40.77 -38.02 -33.29
N LYS A 147 -41.02 -37.37 -34.44
CA LYS A 147 -41.52 -35.98 -34.57
C LYS A 147 -40.68 -34.94 -33.82
N ARG A 148 -39.39 -35.23 -33.63
CA ARG A 148 -38.40 -34.33 -33.03
C ARG A 148 -37.74 -33.47 -34.10
N TRP A 149 -37.83 -32.15 -33.94
CA TRP A 149 -37.26 -31.15 -34.83
C TRP A 149 -36.99 -29.84 -34.10
N GLY A 150 -36.21 -28.96 -34.74
CA GLY A 150 -36.17 -27.54 -34.44
C GLY A 150 -35.81 -26.71 -35.67
N PHE A 151 -35.72 -25.39 -35.50
CA PHE A 151 -35.35 -24.49 -36.60
C PHE A 151 -33.84 -24.45 -36.77
N CYS A 152 -33.38 -24.51 -38.02
CA CYS A 152 -32.00 -24.20 -38.35
C CYS A 152 -31.80 -22.68 -38.41
N GLU A 153 -30.57 -22.26 -38.14
CA GLU A 153 -30.15 -20.87 -38.23
C GLU A 153 -29.91 -20.42 -39.68
N THR A 154 -29.92 -19.11 -39.90
CA THR A 154 -29.45 -18.52 -41.17
C THR A 154 -27.92 -18.49 -41.21
N GLU A 155 -27.34 -18.39 -42.41
CA GLU A 155 -25.88 -18.27 -42.57
C GLU A 155 -25.33 -17.05 -41.81
N GLU A 156 -26.05 -15.93 -41.82
CA GLU A 156 -25.76 -14.71 -41.04
C GLU A 156 -25.72 -14.97 -39.52
N GLN A 157 -26.64 -15.79 -38.99
CA GLN A 157 -26.65 -16.17 -37.56
C GLN A 157 -25.49 -17.11 -37.21
N ALA A 158 -25.15 -18.04 -38.10
CA ALA A 158 -24.00 -18.93 -37.93
C ALA A 158 -22.67 -18.17 -38.00
N GLU A 159 -22.55 -17.17 -38.87
CA GLU A 159 -21.39 -16.27 -38.96
C GLU A 159 -21.28 -15.38 -37.71
N GLN A 160 -22.39 -14.80 -37.24
CA GLN A 160 -22.41 -14.04 -35.97
C GLN A 160 -22.02 -14.90 -34.76
N ARG A 161 -22.42 -16.19 -34.67
CA ARG A 161 -21.89 -17.07 -33.62
C ARG A 161 -20.38 -17.23 -33.75
N ARG A 162 -19.87 -17.60 -34.93
CA ARG A 162 -18.45 -17.88 -35.13
C ARG A 162 -17.57 -16.70 -34.72
N LEU A 163 -17.98 -15.47 -35.03
CA LEU A 163 -17.29 -14.25 -34.61
C LEU A 163 -17.29 -14.07 -33.07
N VAL A 164 -18.39 -14.39 -32.39
CA VAL A 164 -18.47 -14.33 -30.91
C VAL A 164 -17.66 -15.44 -30.24
N GLU A 165 -17.63 -16.64 -30.84
CA GLU A 165 -16.87 -17.80 -30.37
C GLU A 165 -15.37 -17.59 -30.54
N GLU A 166 -14.94 -17.12 -31.72
CA GLU A 166 -13.56 -16.67 -32.00
C GLU A 166 -13.12 -15.55 -31.04
N ALA A 167 -13.99 -14.60 -30.73
CA ALA A 167 -13.69 -13.52 -29.79
C ALA A 167 -13.55 -14.00 -28.34
N GLU A 168 -14.36 -14.95 -27.86
CA GLU A 168 -14.17 -15.55 -26.52
C GLU A 168 -12.91 -16.43 -26.48
N ASP A 169 -12.61 -17.23 -27.50
CA ASP A 169 -11.36 -18.02 -27.54
C ASP A 169 -10.12 -17.12 -27.57
N LEU A 170 -10.12 -16.06 -28.39
CA LEU A 170 -9.03 -15.08 -28.44
C LEU A 170 -8.93 -14.29 -27.13
N TYR A 171 -10.04 -14.01 -26.44
CA TYR A 171 -10.05 -13.44 -25.09
C TYR A 171 -9.39 -14.40 -24.08
N GLN A 172 -9.81 -15.66 -24.05
CA GLN A 172 -9.31 -16.67 -23.11
C GLN A 172 -7.83 -16.98 -23.33
N ALA A 173 -7.39 -17.10 -24.58
CA ALA A 173 -5.98 -17.24 -24.94
C ALA A 173 -5.16 -16.02 -24.45
N THR A 174 -5.63 -14.80 -24.74
CA THR A 174 -4.96 -13.56 -24.32
C THR A 174 -4.90 -13.44 -22.80
N LEU A 175 -5.98 -13.78 -22.08
CA LEU A 175 -6.01 -13.75 -20.61
C LEU A 175 -5.03 -14.73 -19.96
N ARG A 176 -4.87 -15.95 -20.50
CA ARG A 176 -3.90 -16.92 -19.97
C ARG A 176 -2.48 -16.35 -20.01
N VAL A 177 -2.10 -15.70 -21.11
CA VAL A 177 -0.77 -15.07 -21.22
C VAL A 177 -0.65 -13.83 -20.33
N ILE A 178 -1.68 -12.97 -20.24
CA ILE A 178 -1.68 -11.80 -19.33
C ILE A 178 -1.47 -12.21 -17.87
N ASN A 179 -2.09 -13.31 -17.43
CA ASN A 179 -1.96 -13.81 -16.07
C ASN A 179 -0.60 -14.51 -15.81
N GLY A 180 0.03 -15.08 -16.83
CA GLY A 180 1.31 -15.79 -16.73
C GLY A 180 2.57 -14.94 -16.97
N THR A 181 2.43 -13.68 -17.42
CA THR A 181 3.57 -12.76 -17.56
C THR A 181 3.50 -11.60 -16.57
N ASN A 182 4.63 -11.22 -16.00
CA ASN A 182 4.78 -9.98 -15.23
C ASN A 182 5.37 -8.83 -16.07
N ARG A 183 5.98 -9.11 -17.23
CA ARG A 183 6.76 -8.11 -18.00
C ARG A 183 5.85 -7.01 -18.57
N ARG A 184 6.03 -5.77 -18.12
CA ARG A 184 5.25 -4.58 -18.53
C ARG A 184 5.19 -4.40 -20.06
N SER A 185 6.29 -4.67 -20.77
CA SER A 185 6.36 -4.63 -22.24
C SER A 185 5.43 -5.65 -22.92
N GLN A 186 5.48 -6.92 -22.50
CA GLN A 186 4.59 -7.96 -23.00
C GLN A 186 3.12 -7.67 -22.67
N LYS A 187 2.85 -7.09 -21.49
CA LYS A 187 1.49 -6.66 -21.14
C LYS A 187 0.94 -5.59 -22.10
N LYS A 188 1.74 -4.64 -22.58
CA LYS A 188 1.29 -3.66 -23.61
C LYS A 188 0.82 -4.35 -24.89
N GLU A 189 1.64 -5.22 -25.47
CA GLU A 189 1.30 -6.00 -26.68
C GLU A 189 0.03 -6.86 -26.48
N LEU A 190 -0.15 -7.44 -25.29
CA LEU A 190 -1.34 -8.23 -24.97
C LEU A 190 -2.59 -7.36 -24.79
N TYR A 191 -2.47 -6.13 -24.29
CA TYR A 191 -3.59 -5.17 -24.25
C TYR A 191 -3.93 -4.60 -25.63
N GLU A 192 -2.98 -4.48 -26.55
CA GLU A 192 -3.25 -4.19 -27.97
C GLU A 192 -4.00 -5.33 -28.67
N LYS A 193 -3.71 -6.60 -28.31
CA LYS A 193 -4.51 -7.75 -28.76
C LYS A 193 -5.91 -7.72 -28.13
N LEU A 194 -6.02 -7.36 -26.86
CA LEU A 194 -7.29 -7.23 -26.14
C LEU A 194 -8.19 -6.11 -26.73
N LEU A 195 -7.59 -5.04 -27.26
CA LEU A 195 -8.32 -3.97 -27.98
C LEU A 195 -9.05 -4.51 -29.21
N LYS A 196 -8.41 -5.36 -30.02
CA LYS A 196 -9.05 -6.00 -31.19
C LYS A 196 -10.21 -6.92 -30.79
N VAL A 197 -10.10 -7.62 -29.66
CA VAL A 197 -11.19 -8.42 -29.08
C VAL A 197 -12.34 -7.53 -28.56
N ALA A 198 -12.04 -6.31 -28.10
CA ALA A 198 -13.06 -5.32 -27.74
C ALA A 198 -13.75 -4.72 -28.99
N GLU A 199 -13.02 -4.52 -30.10
CA GLU A 199 -13.57 -4.11 -31.40
C GLU A 199 -14.51 -5.17 -31.98
N MET A 200 -14.22 -6.46 -31.79
CA MET A 200 -15.14 -7.59 -32.05
C MET A 200 -16.41 -7.59 -31.17
N GLY A 201 -16.56 -6.64 -30.24
CA GLY A 201 -17.76 -6.48 -29.41
C GLY A 201 -17.80 -7.34 -28.15
N HIS A 202 -16.69 -7.97 -27.75
CA HIS A 202 -16.67 -8.84 -26.58
C HIS A 202 -16.72 -8.04 -25.26
N VAL A 203 -17.86 -8.11 -24.58
CA VAL A 203 -18.19 -7.34 -23.36
C VAL A 203 -17.06 -7.37 -22.31
N LYS A 204 -16.49 -8.54 -22.00
CA LYS A 204 -15.45 -8.67 -20.95
C LYS A 204 -14.08 -8.15 -21.39
N ALA A 205 -13.83 -8.03 -22.69
CA ALA A 205 -12.66 -7.35 -23.25
C ALA A 205 -12.86 -5.84 -23.22
N MET A 206 -14.01 -5.35 -23.70
CA MET A 206 -14.40 -3.95 -23.66
C MET A 206 -14.31 -3.37 -22.23
N GLU A 207 -14.78 -4.09 -21.21
CA GLU A 207 -14.61 -3.69 -19.80
C GLU A 207 -13.14 -3.50 -19.40
N LYS A 208 -12.26 -4.46 -19.74
CA LYS A 208 -10.84 -4.42 -19.37
C LYS A 208 -10.07 -3.35 -20.13
N VAL A 209 -10.38 -3.16 -21.41
CA VAL A 209 -9.79 -2.14 -22.28
C VAL A 209 -10.17 -0.74 -21.79
N ALA A 210 -11.47 -0.47 -21.56
CA ALA A 210 -11.92 0.84 -21.09
C ALA A 210 -11.31 1.23 -19.73
N TYR A 211 -11.11 0.29 -18.80
CA TYR A 211 -10.38 0.60 -17.56
C TYR A 211 -8.89 0.87 -17.79
N ALA A 212 -8.21 0.13 -18.68
CA ALA A 212 -6.80 0.40 -18.99
C ALA A 212 -6.60 1.76 -19.66
N MET A 213 -7.55 2.18 -20.52
CA MET A 213 -7.57 3.51 -21.15
C MET A 213 -7.96 4.62 -20.17
N LEU A 214 -8.75 4.33 -19.12
CA LEU A 214 -9.05 5.27 -18.05
C LEU A 214 -7.84 5.53 -17.13
N PHE A 215 -7.04 4.49 -16.85
CA PHE A 215 -5.97 4.52 -15.84
C PHE A 215 -4.54 4.62 -16.40
N GLY A 216 -4.33 4.45 -17.70
CA GLY A 216 -3.00 4.45 -18.33
C GLY A 216 -2.18 3.17 -18.11
N ASP A 217 -2.77 2.13 -17.51
CA ASP A 217 -2.03 0.97 -16.94
C ASP A 217 -1.13 0.26 -17.98
N TYR A 218 -1.63 0.08 -19.22
CA TYR A 218 -0.89 -0.54 -20.34
C TYR A 218 -1.20 0.07 -21.73
N LEU A 219 -2.27 0.86 -21.83
CA LEU A 219 -2.68 1.61 -23.03
C LEU A 219 -2.49 3.12 -22.75
N PRO A 220 -2.36 3.99 -23.77
CA PRO A 220 -2.39 5.43 -23.55
C PRO A 220 -3.71 5.84 -22.88
N GLN A 221 -3.67 6.88 -22.04
CA GLN A 221 -4.86 7.37 -21.34
C GLN A 221 -5.79 8.12 -22.30
N ASP A 222 -7.02 7.65 -22.44
CA ASP A 222 -8.10 8.31 -23.20
C ASP A 222 -9.42 8.19 -22.42
N VAL A 223 -9.74 9.25 -21.68
CA VAL A 223 -10.97 9.35 -20.88
C VAL A 223 -12.23 9.49 -21.76
N PRO A 224 -12.27 10.31 -22.83
CA PRO A 224 -13.41 10.36 -23.76
C PRO A 224 -13.78 9.01 -24.39
N GLN A 225 -12.82 8.25 -24.92
CA GLN A 225 -13.07 6.97 -25.57
C GLN A 225 -13.44 5.88 -24.55
N ALA A 226 -12.77 5.85 -23.38
CA ALA A 226 -13.16 4.96 -22.28
C ALA A 226 -14.61 5.22 -21.83
N LYS A 227 -15.01 6.50 -21.74
CA LYS A 227 -16.39 6.91 -21.40
C LYS A 227 -17.41 6.38 -22.41
N GLU A 228 -17.18 6.49 -23.72
CA GLU A 228 -18.12 5.99 -24.74
C GLU A 228 -18.31 4.46 -24.62
N ILE A 229 -17.21 3.73 -24.42
CA ILE A 229 -17.25 2.28 -24.17
C ILE A 229 -18.05 1.96 -22.90
N PHE A 230 -17.86 2.72 -21.81
CA PHE A 230 -18.64 2.56 -20.59
C PHE A 230 -20.13 2.94 -20.75
N GLU A 231 -20.48 3.93 -21.57
CA GLU A 231 -21.87 4.30 -21.86
C GLU A 231 -22.60 3.17 -22.62
N LYS A 232 -21.94 2.53 -23.61
CA LYS A 232 -22.47 1.32 -24.27
C LYS A 232 -22.61 0.15 -23.29
N LEU A 233 -21.56 -0.20 -22.57
CA LEU A 233 -21.56 -1.34 -21.63
C LEU A 233 -22.56 -1.15 -20.48
N ALA A 234 -22.86 0.08 -20.06
CA ALA A 234 -23.85 0.35 -19.03
C ALA A 234 -25.30 0.15 -19.51
N LEU A 235 -25.58 0.38 -20.80
CA LEU A 235 -26.85 0.04 -21.46
C LEU A 235 -27.03 -1.48 -21.60
N GLU A 236 -25.95 -2.20 -21.85
CA GLU A 236 -25.89 -3.68 -21.81
C GLU A 236 -26.00 -4.25 -20.37
N GLY A 237 -25.95 -3.39 -19.35
CA GLY A 237 -26.15 -3.75 -17.95
C GLY A 237 -24.89 -4.11 -17.17
N SER A 238 -23.67 -3.86 -17.69
CA SER A 238 -22.43 -4.14 -16.96
C SER A 238 -22.36 -3.35 -15.64
N PRO A 239 -22.25 -4.02 -14.48
CA PRO A 239 -22.12 -3.35 -13.19
C PRO A 239 -20.73 -2.71 -13.01
N LYS A 240 -19.74 -3.13 -13.80
CA LYS A 240 -18.43 -2.47 -13.83
C LYS A 240 -18.50 -1.15 -14.59
N ALA A 241 -19.07 -1.15 -15.79
CA ALA A 241 -19.26 0.05 -16.58
C ALA A 241 -20.14 1.09 -15.87
N GLN A 242 -21.24 0.65 -15.25
CA GLN A 242 -22.06 1.52 -14.39
C GLN A 242 -21.23 2.13 -13.25
N THR A 243 -20.38 1.35 -12.57
CA THR A 243 -19.49 1.88 -11.52
C THR A 243 -18.46 2.88 -12.08
N ALA A 244 -17.94 2.65 -13.29
CA ALA A 244 -17.02 3.56 -13.97
C ALA A 244 -17.71 4.87 -14.39
N LEU A 245 -18.93 4.84 -14.94
CA LEU A 245 -19.72 6.05 -15.18
C LEU A 245 -20.02 6.79 -13.88
N GLY A 246 -20.32 6.07 -12.79
CA GLY A 246 -20.49 6.65 -11.46
C GLY A 246 -19.26 7.44 -11.02
N PHE A 247 -18.07 6.87 -11.25
CA PHE A 247 -16.79 7.53 -11.00
C PHE A 247 -16.55 8.75 -11.91
N LEU A 248 -16.77 8.64 -13.23
CA LEU A 248 -16.63 9.77 -14.15
C LEU A 248 -17.55 10.94 -13.77
N TYR A 249 -18.82 10.68 -13.43
CA TYR A 249 -19.75 11.70 -12.95
C TYR A 249 -19.43 12.22 -11.53
N ALA A 250 -18.79 11.42 -10.67
CA ALA A 250 -18.34 11.88 -9.35
C ALA A 250 -17.16 12.84 -9.47
N ALA A 251 -16.11 12.44 -10.18
CA ALA A 251 -14.88 13.19 -10.37
C ALA A 251 -15.02 14.33 -11.41
N GLY A 252 -16.03 14.27 -12.29
CA GLY A 252 -16.17 15.22 -13.39
C GLY A 252 -15.11 15.03 -14.47
N LEU A 253 -14.81 13.78 -14.82
CA LEU A 253 -13.81 13.38 -15.80
C LEU A 253 -14.49 13.17 -17.17
N GLY A 254 -14.23 14.04 -18.14
CA GLY A 254 -14.90 14.01 -19.45
C GLY A 254 -16.41 14.30 -19.43
N VAL A 255 -16.95 14.68 -18.27
CA VAL A 255 -18.37 15.00 -18.03
C VAL A 255 -18.50 16.06 -16.93
N ASN A 256 -19.57 16.85 -16.95
CA ASN A 256 -19.90 17.76 -15.85
C ASN A 256 -20.14 16.95 -14.56
N SER A 257 -19.48 17.30 -13.45
CA SER A 257 -19.63 16.60 -12.17
C SER A 257 -21.09 16.64 -11.70
N SER A 258 -21.60 15.50 -11.25
CA SER A 258 -22.96 15.35 -10.77
C SER A 258 -23.04 14.21 -9.75
N GLN A 259 -22.98 14.57 -8.47
CA GLN A 259 -23.04 13.60 -7.36
C GLN A 259 -24.35 12.80 -7.36
N ALA A 260 -25.46 13.38 -7.86
CA ALA A 260 -26.74 12.69 -8.01
C ALA A 260 -26.68 11.59 -9.09
N LYS A 261 -26.13 11.88 -10.28
CA LYS A 261 -25.91 10.85 -11.31
C LYS A 261 -24.94 9.77 -10.82
N ALA A 262 -23.84 10.20 -10.17
CA ALA A 262 -22.85 9.29 -9.61
C ALA A 262 -23.49 8.29 -8.63
N LEU A 263 -24.30 8.77 -7.68
CA LEU A 263 -25.02 7.93 -6.72
C LEU A 263 -25.91 6.89 -7.42
N VAL A 264 -26.69 7.30 -8.43
CA VAL A 264 -27.56 6.39 -9.19
C VAL A 264 -26.73 5.30 -9.88
N TYR A 265 -25.66 5.67 -10.58
CA TYR A 265 -24.76 4.71 -11.23
C TYR A 265 -24.06 3.75 -10.24
N TYR A 266 -23.61 4.25 -9.08
CA TYR A 266 -23.05 3.40 -8.03
C TYR A 266 -24.10 2.46 -7.42
N THR A 267 -25.37 2.88 -7.26
CA THR A 267 -26.42 1.97 -6.77
C THR A 267 -26.75 0.86 -7.77
N PHE A 268 -26.77 1.12 -9.08
CA PHE A 268 -26.91 0.04 -10.08
C PHE A 268 -25.68 -0.89 -10.11
N GLY A 269 -24.46 -0.35 -10.10
CA GLY A 269 -23.24 -1.16 -10.03
C GLY A 269 -23.19 -2.05 -8.77
N ALA A 270 -23.63 -1.53 -7.63
CA ALA A 270 -23.75 -2.28 -6.38
C ALA A 270 -24.87 -3.35 -6.42
N LEU A 271 -26.02 -3.06 -7.03
CA LEU A 271 -27.09 -4.05 -7.22
C LEU A 271 -26.66 -5.20 -8.14
N GLY A 272 -25.81 -4.93 -9.13
CA GLY A 272 -25.12 -5.96 -9.92
C GLY A 272 -23.86 -6.55 -9.26
N GLY A 273 -23.67 -6.37 -7.95
CA GLY A 273 -22.65 -7.07 -7.15
C GLY A 273 -21.23 -6.48 -7.21
N ASN A 274 -21.03 -5.27 -7.73
CA ASN A 274 -19.70 -4.66 -7.77
C ASN A 274 -19.23 -4.23 -6.36
N LEU A 275 -18.18 -4.90 -5.86
CA LEU A 275 -17.57 -4.63 -4.55
C LEU A 275 -17.02 -3.21 -4.42
N VAL A 276 -16.47 -2.64 -5.49
CA VAL A 276 -15.95 -1.26 -5.51
C VAL A 276 -17.10 -0.27 -5.37
N ALA A 277 -18.24 -0.52 -6.04
CA ALA A 277 -19.44 0.29 -5.85
C ALA A 277 -19.97 0.20 -4.41
N HIS A 278 -19.97 -0.98 -3.79
CA HIS A 278 -20.31 -1.12 -2.38
C HIS A 278 -19.35 -0.35 -1.46
N MET A 279 -18.03 -0.35 -1.71
CA MET A 279 -17.09 0.47 -0.93
C MET A 279 -17.37 1.97 -1.07
N ILE A 280 -17.61 2.45 -2.30
CA ILE A 280 -17.90 3.86 -2.57
C ILE A 280 -19.23 4.27 -1.91
N LEU A 281 -20.28 3.45 -2.00
CA LEU A 281 -21.54 3.70 -1.29
C LEU A 281 -21.37 3.66 0.24
N GLY A 282 -20.59 2.72 0.75
CA GLY A 282 -20.22 2.63 2.18
C GLY A 282 -19.56 3.92 2.66
N TYR A 283 -18.56 4.41 1.92
CA TYR A 283 -17.89 5.68 2.21
C TYR A 283 -18.83 6.88 2.10
N ARG A 284 -19.70 6.92 1.09
CA ARG A 284 -20.68 8.01 0.89
C ARG A 284 -21.68 8.10 2.03
N TYR A 285 -22.24 6.99 2.50
CA TYR A 285 -23.12 6.98 3.68
C TYR A 285 -22.37 7.26 4.99
N TRP A 286 -21.07 6.91 5.08
CA TRP A 286 -20.24 7.21 6.24
C TRP A 286 -19.86 8.70 6.35
N GLY A 287 -19.46 9.32 5.24
CA GLY A 287 -19.02 10.72 5.17
C GLY A 287 -20.08 11.73 4.74
N GLY A 288 -21.32 11.31 4.49
CA GLY A 288 -22.41 12.20 4.04
C GLY A 288 -22.28 12.72 2.60
N VAL A 289 -21.53 12.04 1.73
CA VAL A 289 -21.12 12.57 0.42
C VAL A 289 -22.21 12.35 -0.63
N GLY A 290 -23.13 13.31 -0.72
CA GLY A 290 -24.28 13.30 -1.63
C GLY A 290 -25.48 12.48 -1.11
N VAL A 291 -25.42 12.03 0.14
CA VAL A 291 -26.45 11.27 0.86
C VAL A 291 -26.46 11.71 2.33
N PRO A 292 -27.58 11.62 3.06
CA PRO A 292 -27.56 11.83 4.51
C PRO A 292 -26.65 10.79 5.19
N GLN A 293 -25.92 11.21 6.21
CA GLN A 293 -25.00 10.34 6.95
C GLN A 293 -25.80 9.21 7.64
N SER A 294 -25.42 7.96 7.37
CA SER A 294 -26.09 6.78 7.90
C SER A 294 -25.09 5.67 8.18
N CYS A 295 -24.77 5.48 9.46
CA CYS A 295 -23.86 4.43 9.90
C CYS A 295 -24.37 3.04 9.53
N GLU A 296 -25.66 2.74 9.73
CA GLU A 296 -26.24 1.43 9.44
C GLU A 296 -26.22 1.12 7.92
N SER A 297 -26.46 2.12 7.06
CA SER A 297 -26.32 1.97 5.61
C SER A 297 -24.85 1.67 5.23
N ALA A 298 -23.90 2.44 5.78
CA ALA A 298 -22.48 2.18 5.57
C ALA A 298 -22.06 0.77 6.05
N LEU A 299 -22.55 0.36 7.22
CA LEU A 299 -22.30 -0.95 7.82
C LEU A 299 -22.77 -2.11 6.94
N THR A 300 -23.95 -2.00 6.31
CA THR A 300 -24.43 -3.07 5.39
C THR A 300 -23.52 -3.25 4.18
N HIS A 301 -23.07 -2.16 3.56
CA HIS A 301 -22.19 -2.23 2.38
C HIS A 301 -20.77 -2.69 2.74
N TYR A 302 -20.15 -2.09 3.76
CA TYR A 302 -18.81 -2.48 4.19
C TYR A 302 -18.76 -3.92 4.72
N ARG A 303 -19.81 -4.40 5.41
CA ARG A 303 -19.85 -5.81 5.87
C ARG A 303 -19.94 -6.80 4.72
N LEU A 304 -20.66 -6.49 3.63
CA LEU A 304 -20.70 -7.33 2.43
C LEU A 304 -19.31 -7.47 1.80
N VAL A 305 -18.62 -6.34 1.60
CA VAL A 305 -17.26 -6.34 1.01
C VAL A 305 -16.26 -7.00 1.96
N ALA A 306 -16.32 -6.73 3.27
CA ALA A 306 -15.44 -7.31 4.25
C ALA A 306 -15.60 -8.84 4.39
N ASN A 307 -16.81 -9.38 4.18
CA ASN A 307 -17.00 -10.83 4.09
C ASN A 307 -16.21 -11.43 2.91
N HIS A 308 -16.24 -10.79 1.74
CA HIS A 308 -15.48 -11.24 0.56
C HIS A 308 -13.96 -11.07 0.76
N VAL A 309 -13.50 -9.97 1.36
CA VAL A 309 -12.08 -9.82 1.71
C VAL A 309 -11.67 -10.91 2.70
N ALA A 310 -12.48 -11.20 3.72
CA ALA A 310 -12.17 -12.23 4.70
C ALA A 310 -12.14 -13.66 4.11
N SER A 311 -12.93 -13.98 3.08
CA SER A 311 -12.82 -15.25 2.36
C SER A 311 -11.61 -15.33 1.42
N ASP A 312 -11.09 -14.18 0.96
CA ASP A 312 -9.93 -14.10 0.06
C ASP A 312 -8.57 -14.18 0.77
N VAL A 313 -8.53 -14.08 2.11
CA VAL A 313 -7.28 -14.13 2.89
C VAL A 313 -6.74 -15.56 2.96
N SER A 314 -5.65 -15.82 2.25
CA SER A 314 -4.82 -17.03 2.43
C SER A 314 -4.15 -17.06 3.81
N LEU A 315 -3.66 -18.22 4.24
CA LEU A 315 -2.84 -18.34 5.43
C LEU A 315 -1.52 -17.58 5.25
N THR A 316 -0.94 -17.57 4.05
CA THR A 316 0.21 -16.72 3.68
C THR A 316 -0.07 -15.23 3.83
N GLY A 317 -1.32 -14.79 3.62
CA GLY A 317 -1.63 -13.39 3.33
C GLY A 317 -1.29 -13.03 1.88
N GLY A 318 -2.09 -12.16 1.28
CA GLY A 318 -1.86 -11.66 -0.07
C GLY A 318 -0.76 -10.60 -0.15
N SER A 319 -0.67 -9.96 -1.31
CA SER A 319 0.24 -8.84 -1.62
C SER A 319 0.25 -7.77 -0.52
N ALA A 320 1.43 -7.49 0.04
CA ALA A 320 1.59 -6.50 1.11
C ALA A 320 1.59 -5.08 0.54
N VAL A 321 0.39 -4.53 0.30
CA VAL A 321 0.20 -3.16 -0.19
C VAL A 321 0.60 -2.14 0.87
N GLN A 322 1.65 -1.38 0.59
CA GLN A 322 2.07 -0.24 1.38
C GLN A 322 1.16 0.96 1.09
N ARG A 323 0.77 1.70 2.13
CA ARG A 323 0.07 2.99 1.98
C ARG A 323 1.12 4.11 2.00
N ILE A 324 1.44 4.67 0.83
CA ILE A 324 2.46 5.74 0.67
C ILE A 324 1.75 7.10 0.51
N ARG A 325 2.10 8.11 1.32
CA ARG A 325 1.70 9.50 1.09
C ARG A 325 2.80 10.24 0.35
N LEU A 326 2.44 10.92 -0.75
CA LEU A 326 3.42 11.62 -1.59
C LEU A 326 4.05 12.83 -0.89
N LEU A 327 3.28 13.53 -0.04
CA LEU A 327 3.78 14.66 0.74
C LEU A 327 4.86 14.22 1.75
N ASP A 328 4.56 13.19 2.56
CA ASP A 328 5.46 12.62 3.58
C ASP A 328 6.81 12.16 2.96
N GLU A 329 6.81 11.71 1.69
CA GLU A 329 8.00 11.26 0.93
C GLU A 329 8.82 12.42 0.35
N VAL A 330 8.17 13.47 -0.18
CA VAL A 330 8.85 14.66 -0.70
C VAL A 330 9.46 15.51 0.43
N GLU A 331 8.81 15.55 1.60
CA GLU A 331 9.33 16.25 2.79
C GLU A 331 10.44 15.45 3.50
N ASN A 332 10.39 14.12 3.53
CA ASN A 332 11.34 13.27 4.30
C ASN A 332 11.93 12.08 3.50
N PRO A 333 12.57 12.32 2.33
CA PRO A 333 12.92 11.26 1.37
C PRO A 333 13.81 10.13 1.93
N GLY A 334 14.64 10.41 2.95
CA GLY A 334 15.56 9.43 3.54
C GLY A 334 15.07 8.73 4.82
N SER A 335 13.86 9.00 5.31
CA SER A 335 13.35 8.41 6.57
C SER A 335 11.92 7.88 6.51
N SER A 336 11.10 8.31 5.55
CA SER A 336 9.69 7.90 5.42
C SER A 336 9.41 6.97 4.24
N SER A 337 10.38 6.77 3.32
CA SER A 337 10.19 6.05 2.05
C SER A 337 9.56 4.66 2.25
N GLY A 338 8.38 4.47 1.68
CA GLY A 338 7.59 3.24 1.85
C GLY A 338 8.07 2.06 1.00
N MET A 339 8.98 2.30 0.06
CA MET A 339 9.64 1.27 -0.73
C MET A 339 11.03 0.98 -0.17
N LEU A 340 11.52 -0.25 -0.38
CA LEU A 340 12.94 -0.50 -0.28
C LEU A 340 13.59 0.11 -1.53
N GLU A 341 14.66 0.88 -1.34
CA GLU A 341 15.51 1.29 -2.46
C GLU A 341 16.12 0.06 -3.12
N GLU A 342 16.35 0.11 -4.43
CA GLU A 342 16.85 -1.05 -5.18
C GLU A 342 18.22 -1.50 -4.66
N ASP A 343 19.09 -0.54 -4.35
CA ASP A 343 20.39 -0.70 -3.69
C ASP A 343 20.28 -1.49 -2.37
N LEU A 344 19.22 -1.27 -1.59
CA LEU A 344 18.99 -1.99 -0.32
C LEU A 344 18.52 -3.43 -0.56
N ILE A 345 17.74 -3.68 -1.62
CA ILE A 345 17.36 -5.03 -2.04
C ILE A 345 18.61 -5.79 -2.53
N GLN A 346 19.45 -5.16 -3.36
CA GLN A 346 20.73 -5.71 -3.81
C GLN A 346 21.69 -6.00 -2.65
N TYR A 347 21.75 -5.11 -1.64
CA TYR A 347 22.53 -5.32 -0.42
C TYR A 347 22.06 -6.57 0.37
N TYR A 348 20.75 -6.75 0.55
CA TYR A 348 20.23 -7.98 1.17
C TYR A 348 20.51 -9.24 0.34
N GLN A 349 20.47 -9.17 -1.00
CA GLN A 349 20.83 -10.30 -1.87
C GLN A 349 22.29 -10.70 -1.68
N PHE A 350 23.21 -9.73 -1.69
CA PHE A 350 24.63 -9.94 -1.41
C PHE A 350 24.92 -10.52 -0.01
N LEU A 351 24.14 -10.15 1.01
CA LEU A 351 24.21 -10.78 2.33
C LEU A 351 23.71 -12.24 2.30
N ALA A 352 22.60 -12.51 1.62
CA ALA A 352 22.03 -13.85 1.51
C ALA A 352 22.95 -14.82 0.73
N GLU A 353 23.60 -14.33 -0.34
CA GLU A 353 24.62 -15.05 -1.11
C GLU A 353 25.87 -15.37 -0.29
N LYS A 354 26.26 -14.46 0.62
CA LYS A 354 27.32 -14.71 1.61
C LYS A 354 26.93 -15.67 2.73
N GLY A 355 25.70 -16.17 2.74
CA GLY A 355 25.20 -17.09 3.73
C GLY A 355 24.63 -16.44 4.99
N ASP A 356 24.29 -15.14 4.98
CA ASP A 356 23.48 -14.59 6.06
C ASP A 356 22.06 -15.17 6.02
N VAL A 357 21.80 -16.02 7.01
CA VAL A 357 20.56 -16.73 7.21
C VAL A 357 19.40 -15.77 7.51
N GLN A 358 19.65 -14.58 8.08
CA GLN A 358 18.59 -13.60 8.34
C GLN A 358 18.17 -12.87 7.06
N ALA A 359 19.13 -12.43 6.23
CA ALA A 359 18.85 -11.91 4.90
C ALA A 359 18.12 -12.93 4.01
N GLN A 360 18.51 -14.21 4.05
CA GLN A 360 17.79 -15.30 3.36
C GLN A 360 16.32 -15.39 3.82
N VAL A 361 16.04 -15.39 5.13
CA VAL A 361 14.65 -15.42 5.63
C VAL A 361 13.89 -14.13 5.26
N GLY A 362 14.53 -12.97 5.32
CA GLY A 362 13.93 -11.68 4.96
C GLY A 362 13.55 -11.59 3.49
N LEU A 363 14.46 -11.97 2.58
CA LEU A 363 14.18 -12.04 1.14
C LEU A 363 13.16 -13.14 0.81
N GLY A 364 13.22 -14.27 1.51
CA GLY A 364 12.22 -15.34 1.41
C GLY A 364 10.81 -14.82 1.72
N GLN A 365 10.64 -14.08 2.82
CA GLN A 365 9.36 -13.44 3.16
C GLN A 365 8.96 -12.37 2.14
N LEU A 366 9.91 -11.53 1.70
CA LEU A 366 9.65 -10.45 0.76
C LEU A 366 9.14 -10.98 -0.60
N HIS A 367 9.73 -12.06 -1.11
CA HIS A 367 9.25 -12.77 -2.30
C HIS A 367 8.03 -13.66 -2.04
N LEU A 368 7.79 -14.15 -0.82
CA LEU A 368 6.60 -14.95 -0.50
C LEU A 368 5.33 -14.10 -0.51
N HIS A 369 5.38 -12.90 0.06
CA HIS A 369 4.23 -12.00 0.16
C HIS A 369 4.14 -11.01 -1.01
N GLY A 370 5.28 -10.53 -1.52
CA GLY A 370 5.34 -9.37 -2.41
C GLY A 370 5.07 -8.06 -1.64
N GLY A 371 5.85 -7.01 -1.90
CA GLY A 371 5.72 -5.73 -1.20
C GLY A 371 6.98 -4.85 -1.27
N ARG A 372 6.85 -3.59 -0.84
CA ARG A 372 7.93 -2.57 -0.84
C ARG A 372 8.70 -2.40 -2.17
N GLY A 373 8.08 -2.75 -3.31
CA GLY A 373 8.69 -2.72 -4.64
C GLY A 373 9.15 -4.07 -5.20
N VAL A 374 9.14 -5.13 -4.39
CA VAL A 374 9.49 -6.50 -4.84
C VAL A 374 8.23 -7.29 -5.18
N GLU A 375 8.21 -7.87 -6.39
CA GLU A 375 7.15 -8.77 -6.83
C GLU A 375 7.16 -10.12 -6.08
N GLN A 376 5.98 -10.72 -5.94
CA GLN A 376 5.79 -12.06 -5.40
C GLN A 376 6.43 -13.10 -6.34
N ASN A 377 7.28 -13.96 -5.79
CA ASN A 377 7.95 -15.04 -6.53
C ASN A 377 8.14 -16.26 -5.62
N HIS A 378 7.25 -17.25 -5.74
CA HIS A 378 7.25 -18.43 -4.89
C HIS A 378 8.48 -19.34 -5.10
N GLN A 379 9.12 -19.31 -6.27
CA GLN A 379 10.35 -20.08 -6.52
C GLN A 379 11.52 -19.49 -5.72
N ARG A 380 11.81 -18.19 -5.87
CA ARG A 380 12.88 -17.51 -5.11
C ARG A 380 12.63 -17.58 -3.60
N ALA A 381 11.38 -17.45 -3.18
CA ALA A 381 11.01 -17.64 -1.78
C ALA A 381 11.38 -19.04 -1.27
N TYR A 382 11.01 -20.09 -2.02
CA TYR A 382 11.38 -21.47 -1.69
C TYR A 382 12.90 -21.69 -1.66
N GLU A 383 13.65 -21.16 -2.62
CA GLU A 383 15.10 -21.28 -2.71
C GLU A 383 15.79 -20.67 -1.48
N TYR A 384 15.47 -19.42 -1.11
CA TYR A 384 16.03 -18.78 0.09
C TYR A 384 15.60 -19.48 1.39
N PHE A 385 14.34 -19.88 1.53
CA PHE A 385 13.91 -20.62 2.73
C PHE A 385 14.55 -22.01 2.82
N ASN A 386 14.80 -22.70 1.70
CA ASN A 386 15.49 -23.98 1.69
C ASN A 386 16.96 -23.81 2.13
N GLN A 387 17.67 -22.79 1.63
CA GLN A 387 19.03 -22.45 2.09
C GLN A 387 19.05 -22.20 3.61
N ALA A 388 18.18 -21.31 4.11
CA ALA A 388 18.12 -20.97 5.53
C ALA A 388 17.68 -22.16 6.42
N ALA A 389 16.76 -23.01 5.95
CA ALA A 389 16.33 -24.21 6.67
C ALA A 389 17.44 -25.27 6.76
N ASN A 390 18.26 -25.42 5.72
CA ASN A 390 19.44 -26.30 5.74
C ASN A 390 20.53 -25.75 6.68
N ALA A 391 20.63 -24.42 6.84
CA ALA A 391 21.41 -23.77 7.88
C ALA A 391 20.78 -23.84 9.30
N GLY A 392 19.67 -24.57 9.47
CA GLY A 392 19.02 -24.80 10.78
C GLY A 392 18.00 -23.74 11.21
N ASN A 393 17.64 -22.77 10.36
CA ASN A 393 16.75 -21.68 10.76
C ASN A 393 15.30 -22.16 10.98
N THR A 394 14.79 -21.93 12.19
CA THR A 394 13.46 -22.42 12.61
C THR A 394 12.30 -21.67 11.95
N HIS A 395 12.47 -20.39 11.58
CA HIS A 395 11.47 -19.64 10.83
C HIS A 395 11.42 -20.13 9.38
N ALA A 396 12.57 -20.34 8.74
CA ALA A 396 12.64 -20.87 7.38
C ALA A 396 11.94 -22.23 7.27
N MET A 397 12.18 -23.15 8.22
CA MET A 397 11.44 -24.42 8.31
C MET A 397 9.93 -24.21 8.44
N ALA A 398 9.48 -23.24 9.25
CA ALA A 398 8.05 -22.95 9.39
C ALA A 398 7.42 -22.33 8.14
N PHE A 399 8.14 -21.47 7.41
CA PHE A 399 7.69 -20.91 6.13
C PHE A 399 7.64 -21.97 5.02
N LEU A 400 8.61 -22.89 4.94
CA LEU A 400 8.50 -24.07 4.07
C LEU A 400 7.27 -24.91 4.40
N GLY A 401 7.01 -25.17 5.69
CA GLY A 401 5.79 -25.85 6.14
C GLY A 401 4.51 -25.12 5.70
N LYS A 402 4.52 -23.79 5.76
CA LYS A 402 3.43 -22.92 5.30
C LYS A 402 3.20 -23.05 3.79
N MET A 403 4.27 -22.98 2.99
CA MET A 403 4.22 -23.14 1.53
C MET A 403 3.70 -24.53 1.13
N TYR A 404 4.18 -25.62 1.74
CA TYR A 404 3.63 -26.97 1.48
C TYR A 404 2.18 -27.14 1.95
N SER A 405 1.74 -26.44 3.01
CA SER A 405 0.36 -26.57 3.50
C SER A 405 -0.68 -25.88 2.61
N GLU A 406 -0.29 -24.88 1.82
CA GLU A 406 -1.19 -24.19 0.88
C GLU A 406 -1.02 -24.70 -0.54
N GLY A 407 0.23 -24.90 -0.95
CA GLY A 407 0.61 -25.05 -2.35
C GLY A 407 0.83 -23.70 -3.05
N SER A 408 1.64 -23.73 -4.09
CA SER A 408 1.83 -22.67 -5.09
C SER A 408 2.08 -23.33 -6.46
N GLU A 409 2.22 -22.52 -7.52
CA GLU A 409 2.55 -23.02 -8.86
C GLU A 409 3.86 -23.82 -8.91
N TYR A 410 4.84 -23.45 -8.06
CA TYR A 410 6.14 -24.13 -7.97
C TYR A 410 6.17 -25.24 -6.89
N VAL A 411 5.46 -25.06 -5.78
CA VAL A 411 5.46 -26.01 -4.65
C VAL A 411 4.08 -26.66 -4.55
N PRO A 412 3.86 -27.89 -5.03
CA PRO A 412 2.56 -28.54 -4.93
C PRO A 412 2.15 -28.78 -3.46
N GLN A 413 0.86 -28.63 -3.16
CA GLN A 413 0.33 -28.80 -1.81
C GLN A 413 0.58 -30.22 -1.29
N ASN A 414 1.23 -30.34 -0.13
CA ASN A 414 1.47 -31.61 0.54
C ASN A 414 1.39 -31.42 2.07
N ASN A 415 0.30 -31.94 2.65
CA ASN A 415 0.05 -31.82 4.10
C ASN A 415 1.03 -32.64 4.96
N GLU A 416 1.63 -33.71 4.42
CA GLU A 416 2.56 -34.56 5.17
C GLU A 416 3.94 -33.93 5.28
N THR A 417 4.48 -33.36 4.19
CA THR A 417 5.74 -32.60 4.26
C THR A 417 5.55 -31.31 5.06
N ALA A 418 4.41 -30.62 4.91
CA ALA A 418 4.04 -29.48 5.74
C ALA A 418 4.08 -29.83 7.25
N LEU A 419 3.43 -30.93 7.64
CA LEU A 419 3.44 -31.42 9.02
C LEU A 419 4.85 -31.73 9.53
N GLN A 420 5.70 -32.36 8.71
CA GLN A 420 7.09 -32.63 9.08
C GLN A 420 7.90 -31.33 9.33
N TYR A 421 7.73 -30.32 8.47
CA TYR A 421 8.41 -29.03 8.63
C TYR A 421 7.87 -28.22 9.81
N PHE A 422 6.54 -28.16 10.00
CA PHE A 422 5.93 -27.55 11.19
C PHE A 422 6.38 -28.23 12.47
N LYS A 423 6.49 -29.57 12.48
CA LYS A 423 6.99 -30.31 13.64
C LYS A 423 8.44 -29.95 13.96
N LYS A 424 9.35 -30.02 12.97
CA LYS A 424 10.76 -29.61 13.16
C LYS A 424 10.87 -28.20 13.75
N ALA A 425 10.11 -27.25 13.21
CA ALA A 425 10.11 -25.87 13.70
C ALA A 425 9.51 -25.75 15.13
N ALA A 426 8.41 -26.43 15.42
CA ALA A 426 7.72 -26.38 16.71
C ALA A 426 8.49 -27.09 17.84
N ASP A 427 9.17 -28.19 17.55
CA ASP A 427 10.06 -28.91 18.46
C ASP A 427 11.29 -28.05 18.82
N LEU A 428 11.74 -27.20 17.89
CA LEU A 428 12.73 -26.12 18.11
C LEU A 428 12.09 -24.81 18.64
N GLY A 429 10.88 -24.88 19.19
CA GLY A 429 10.22 -23.77 19.90
C GLY A 429 9.51 -22.72 19.04
N ASN A 430 9.68 -22.73 17.71
CA ASN A 430 9.22 -21.66 16.82
C ASN A 430 7.68 -21.49 16.84
N PRO A 431 7.16 -20.27 17.06
CA PRO A 431 5.71 -20.07 17.23
C PRO A 431 4.92 -20.16 15.92
N VAL A 432 5.56 -19.91 14.76
CA VAL A 432 4.95 -20.13 13.44
C VAL A 432 4.77 -21.63 13.21
N GLY A 433 5.78 -22.44 13.55
CA GLY A 433 5.71 -23.90 13.53
C GLY A 433 4.63 -24.44 14.48
N GLN A 434 4.56 -23.92 15.70
CA GLN A 434 3.51 -24.28 16.67
C GLN A 434 2.12 -23.91 16.16
N SER A 435 1.93 -22.72 15.59
CA SER A 435 0.65 -22.33 14.97
C SER A 435 0.27 -23.26 13.81
N GLY A 436 1.25 -23.67 12.99
CA GLY A 436 1.07 -24.66 11.92
C GLY A 436 0.63 -26.04 12.44
N LEU A 437 1.25 -26.55 13.51
CA LEU A 437 0.78 -27.78 14.18
C LEU A 437 -0.61 -27.60 14.78
N GLY A 438 -0.90 -26.46 15.40
CA GLY A 438 -2.24 -26.14 15.90
C GLY A 438 -3.30 -26.22 14.80
N MET A 439 -2.99 -25.65 13.64
CA MET A 439 -3.82 -25.69 12.43
C MET A 439 -4.02 -27.11 11.90
N ALA A 440 -2.95 -27.93 11.91
CA ALA A 440 -2.99 -29.33 11.49
C ALA A 440 -3.93 -30.16 12.38
N TYR A 441 -3.83 -30.02 13.71
CA TYR A 441 -4.73 -30.70 14.67
C TYR A 441 -6.14 -30.11 14.69
N LEU A 442 -6.34 -28.84 14.34
CA LEU A 442 -7.66 -28.20 14.26
C LEU A 442 -8.49 -28.72 13.07
N TYR A 443 -7.87 -28.87 11.90
CA TYR A 443 -8.55 -29.27 10.65
C TYR A 443 -8.28 -30.71 10.20
N GLY A 444 -7.42 -31.46 10.90
CA GLY A 444 -7.09 -32.85 10.56
C GLY A 444 -6.14 -33.01 9.36
N ARG A 445 -5.26 -32.02 9.11
CA ARG A 445 -4.33 -32.04 7.97
C ARG A 445 -3.11 -32.91 8.29
N GLY A 446 -3.10 -34.16 7.80
CA GLY A 446 -2.02 -35.13 8.03
C GLY A 446 -1.98 -35.74 9.45
N VAL A 447 -2.92 -35.37 10.32
CA VAL A 447 -3.10 -35.87 11.69
C VAL A 447 -4.59 -36.04 11.99
N PRO A 448 -5.01 -36.92 12.92
CA PRO A 448 -6.39 -36.93 13.41
C PRO A 448 -6.71 -35.61 14.13
N VAL A 449 -7.95 -35.14 13.98
CA VAL A 449 -8.44 -33.91 14.63
C VAL A 449 -8.33 -34.03 16.15
N ASN A 450 -7.70 -33.06 16.80
CA ASN A 450 -7.52 -33.02 18.25
C ASN A 450 -7.50 -31.58 18.77
N PHE A 451 -8.65 -31.11 19.27
CA PHE A 451 -8.79 -29.73 19.72
C PHE A 451 -7.97 -29.40 20.99
N ASP A 452 -7.73 -30.36 21.87
CA ASP A 452 -6.92 -30.17 23.09
C ASP A 452 -5.44 -29.95 22.76
N LEU A 453 -4.91 -30.65 21.75
CA LEU A 453 -3.57 -30.41 21.23
C LEU A 453 -3.52 -29.10 20.44
N ALA A 454 -4.51 -28.83 19.58
CA ALA A 454 -4.59 -27.57 18.84
C ALA A 454 -4.55 -26.35 19.77
N LEU A 455 -5.36 -26.35 20.83
CA LEU A 455 -5.36 -25.32 21.87
C LEU A 455 -3.98 -25.15 22.53
N LYS A 456 -3.32 -26.25 22.93
CA LYS A 456 -2.00 -26.17 23.58
C LYS A 456 -0.93 -25.58 22.67
N TYR A 457 -0.96 -25.87 21.37
CA TYR A 457 -0.04 -25.29 20.40
C TYR A 457 -0.37 -23.82 20.09
N PHE A 458 -1.65 -23.46 19.94
CA PHE A 458 -2.04 -22.05 19.76
C PHE A 458 -1.77 -21.19 20.99
N GLN A 459 -1.91 -21.72 22.21
CA GLN A 459 -1.52 -21.03 23.44
C GLN A 459 -0.02 -20.69 23.45
N LYS A 460 0.86 -21.68 23.22
CA LYS A 460 2.32 -21.45 23.15
C LYS A 460 2.72 -20.45 22.06
N ALA A 461 2.03 -20.45 20.92
CA ALA A 461 2.26 -19.47 19.85
C ALA A 461 1.77 -18.07 20.25
N ALA A 462 0.59 -17.96 20.88
CA ALA A 462 0.00 -16.69 21.31
C ALA A 462 0.76 -16.04 22.49
N GLU A 463 1.31 -16.85 23.40
CA GLU A 463 2.19 -16.44 24.51
C GLU A 463 3.51 -15.84 24.00
N GLN A 464 4.04 -16.37 22.89
CA GLN A 464 5.18 -15.80 22.15
C GLN A 464 4.79 -14.61 21.25
N GLY A 465 3.56 -14.10 21.34
CA GLY A 465 3.10 -12.96 20.56
C GLY A 465 2.71 -13.27 19.11
N TRP A 466 2.69 -14.53 18.67
CA TRP A 466 2.43 -14.85 17.26
C TRP A 466 0.97 -14.64 16.86
N VAL A 467 0.79 -13.84 15.83
CA VAL A 467 -0.47 -13.22 15.42
C VAL A 467 -1.52 -14.26 14.98
N ASP A 468 -1.12 -15.23 14.14
CA ASP A 468 -2.03 -16.30 13.71
C ASP A 468 -2.49 -17.15 14.91
N GLY A 469 -1.60 -17.36 15.88
CA GLY A 469 -1.89 -18.14 17.09
C GLY A 469 -2.92 -17.44 17.98
N GLN A 470 -2.78 -16.12 18.16
CA GLN A 470 -3.76 -15.29 18.84
C GLN A 470 -5.10 -15.28 18.09
N LEU A 471 -5.10 -15.12 16.77
CA LEU A 471 -6.32 -15.15 15.95
C LEU A 471 -7.07 -16.48 16.08
N GLN A 472 -6.38 -17.61 15.95
CA GLN A 472 -7.03 -18.92 16.05
C GLN A 472 -7.52 -19.22 17.47
N LEU A 473 -6.74 -18.87 18.50
CA LEU A 473 -7.17 -19.01 19.90
C LEU A 473 -8.41 -18.13 20.20
N GLY A 474 -8.45 -16.89 19.69
CA GLY A 474 -9.64 -16.05 19.76
C GLY A 474 -10.85 -16.64 19.02
N THR A 475 -10.61 -17.25 17.85
CA THR A 475 -11.64 -17.92 17.04
C THR A 475 -12.20 -19.18 17.74
N MET A 476 -11.35 -19.96 18.41
CA MET A 476 -11.77 -21.09 19.24
C MET A 476 -12.66 -20.62 20.39
N TYR A 477 -12.28 -19.57 21.12
CA TYR A 477 -13.10 -18.99 22.20
C TYR A 477 -14.40 -18.33 21.72
N TYR A 478 -14.41 -17.72 20.52
CA TYR A 478 -15.59 -17.09 19.93
C TYR A 478 -16.65 -18.12 19.50
N ASN A 479 -16.21 -19.20 18.85
CA ASN A 479 -17.11 -20.26 18.36
C ASN A 479 -17.42 -21.34 19.41
N GLY A 480 -16.52 -21.56 20.38
CA GLY A 480 -16.61 -22.68 21.33
C GLY A 480 -16.02 -23.99 20.78
N ILE A 481 -14.98 -23.92 19.94
CA ILE A 481 -14.32 -25.09 19.33
C ILE A 481 -13.23 -25.59 20.29
N GLY A 482 -13.40 -26.78 20.86
CA GLY A 482 -12.48 -27.33 21.87
C GLY A 482 -12.52 -26.65 23.24
N VAL A 483 -13.21 -25.53 23.37
CA VAL A 483 -13.30 -24.73 24.61
C VAL A 483 -14.73 -24.33 24.90
N LYS A 484 -15.01 -24.05 26.18
CA LYS A 484 -16.23 -23.32 26.54
C LYS A 484 -16.16 -21.92 25.92
N ARG A 485 -17.21 -21.54 25.18
CA ARG A 485 -17.31 -20.24 24.50
C ARG A 485 -17.16 -19.08 25.50
N ASP A 486 -16.19 -18.20 25.25
CA ASP A 486 -15.88 -17.03 26.08
C ASP A 486 -15.55 -15.83 25.19
N TYR A 487 -16.53 -14.95 25.01
CA TYR A 487 -16.36 -13.75 24.19
C TYR A 487 -15.38 -12.72 24.78
N LYS A 488 -15.11 -12.75 26.10
CA LYS A 488 -14.18 -11.82 26.74
C LYS A 488 -12.73 -12.24 26.47
N GLN A 489 -12.46 -13.54 26.46
CA GLN A 489 -11.18 -14.08 25.98
C GLN A 489 -11.02 -13.92 24.47
N ALA A 490 -12.06 -14.18 23.68
CA ALA A 490 -12.04 -13.95 22.24
C ALA A 490 -11.65 -12.51 21.89
N LEU A 491 -12.31 -11.52 22.50
CA LEU A 491 -11.97 -10.10 22.33
C LEU A 491 -10.53 -9.77 22.74
N LYS A 492 -10.03 -10.33 23.84
CA LYS A 492 -8.63 -10.10 24.26
C LYS A 492 -7.66 -10.53 23.15
N PHE A 493 -7.82 -11.74 22.60
CA PHE A 493 -6.91 -12.26 21.59
C PHE A 493 -7.10 -11.60 20.22
N PHE A 494 -8.33 -11.25 19.82
CA PHE A 494 -8.56 -10.48 18.59
C PHE A 494 -8.01 -9.05 18.68
N ASN A 495 -8.09 -8.38 19.83
CA ASN A 495 -7.47 -7.07 20.03
C ASN A 495 -5.94 -7.15 19.85
N LEU A 496 -5.27 -8.12 20.48
CA LEU A 496 -3.83 -8.34 20.29
C LEU A 496 -3.47 -8.61 18.82
N ALA A 497 -4.21 -9.48 18.13
CA ALA A 497 -3.98 -9.77 16.71
C ALA A 497 -4.27 -8.57 15.78
N SER A 498 -5.18 -7.66 16.17
CA SER A 498 -5.47 -6.42 15.46
C SER A 498 -4.40 -5.34 15.67
N GLN A 499 -3.76 -5.29 16.85
CA GLN A 499 -2.60 -4.42 17.11
C GLN A 499 -1.41 -4.80 16.21
N ALA A 500 -1.24 -6.08 15.93
CA ALA A 500 -0.31 -6.58 14.91
C ALA A 500 -0.84 -6.49 13.45
N GLY A 501 -1.98 -5.82 13.23
CA GLY A 501 -2.49 -5.47 11.90
C GLY A 501 -3.25 -6.55 11.13
N HIS A 502 -3.59 -7.69 11.75
CA HIS A 502 -4.15 -8.84 11.03
C HIS A 502 -5.59 -8.62 10.52
N ILE A 503 -5.80 -8.86 9.23
CA ILE A 503 -7.07 -8.60 8.51
C ILE A 503 -8.26 -9.30 9.17
N LEU A 504 -8.16 -10.62 9.38
CA LEU A 504 -9.22 -11.41 10.01
C LEU A 504 -9.48 -11.05 11.49
N ALA A 505 -8.54 -10.40 12.18
CA ALA A 505 -8.75 -9.93 13.55
C ALA A 505 -9.65 -8.69 13.55
N PHE A 506 -9.36 -7.70 12.67
CA PHE A 506 -10.26 -6.56 12.43
C PHE A 506 -11.66 -7.02 11.99
N TYR A 507 -11.75 -8.03 11.11
CA TYR A 507 -13.04 -8.59 10.66
C TYR A 507 -13.84 -9.18 11.83
N ASN A 508 -13.22 -10.02 12.67
CA ASN A 508 -13.89 -10.62 13.82
C ASN A 508 -14.30 -9.57 14.87
N LEU A 509 -13.46 -8.57 15.14
CA LEU A 509 -13.83 -7.45 16.01
C LEU A 509 -14.99 -6.62 15.45
N ALA A 510 -14.97 -6.31 14.15
CA ALA A 510 -16.06 -5.59 13.48
C ALA A 510 -17.38 -6.37 13.59
N GLN A 511 -17.35 -7.68 13.38
CA GLN A 511 -18.50 -8.58 13.52
C GLN A 511 -18.99 -8.64 14.98
N MET A 512 -18.10 -8.57 15.98
CA MET A 512 -18.46 -8.47 17.40
C MET A 512 -19.12 -7.12 17.73
N HIS A 513 -18.55 -6.00 17.28
CA HIS A 513 -19.10 -4.65 17.50
C HIS A 513 -20.42 -4.41 16.75
N ALA A 514 -20.61 -5.00 15.56
CA ALA A 514 -21.85 -4.92 14.79
C ALA A 514 -23.01 -5.69 15.44
N THR A 515 -22.72 -6.84 16.05
CA THR A 515 -23.75 -7.69 16.68
C THR A 515 -23.96 -7.43 18.16
N GLY A 516 -22.97 -6.87 18.86
CA GLY A 516 -22.97 -6.79 20.32
C GLY A 516 -22.61 -8.11 21.01
N THR A 517 -21.88 -9.01 20.36
CA THR A 517 -21.40 -10.25 21.00
C THR A 517 -20.12 -9.98 21.79
N GLY A 518 -20.19 -10.03 23.12
CA GLY A 518 -19.07 -9.78 24.03
C GLY A 518 -18.78 -8.30 24.33
N VAL A 519 -19.34 -7.39 23.55
CA VAL A 519 -19.22 -5.93 23.67
C VAL A 519 -20.58 -5.27 23.54
N MET A 520 -20.69 -4.01 23.98
CA MET A 520 -21.83 -3.18 23.57
C MET A 520 -21.80 -3.00 22.05
N ARG A 521 -22.95 -3.15 21.39
CA ARG A 521 -23.07 -2.88 19.95
C ARG A 521 -22.72 -1.41 19.68
N SER A 522 -21.83 -1.19 18.72
CA SER A 522 -21.40 0.14 18.27
C SER A 522 -21.24 0.09 16.76
N CYS A 523 -22.15 0.73 16.04
CA CYS A 523 -22.10 0.79 14.58
C CYS A 523 -20.84 1.53 14.10
N HIS A 524 -20.49 2.64 14.76
CA HIS A 524 -19.36 3.50 14.39
C HIS A 524 -18.05 2.71 14.33
N THR A 525 -17.66 2.08 15.45
CA THR A 525 -16.45 1.25 15.51
C THR A 525 -16.52 0.02 14.60
N ALA A 526 -17.71 -0.57 14.38
CA ALA A 526 -17.86 -1.67 13.43
C ALA A 526 -17.61 -1.24 11.98
N VAL A 527 -18.07 -0.05 11.58
CA VAL A 527 -17.81 0.50 10.23
C VAL A 527 -16.33 0.82 10.05
N GLU A 528 -15.67 1.43 11.04
CA GLU A 528 -14.23 1.71 10.98
C GLU A 528 -13.40 0.43 10.83
N LEU A 529 -13.70 -0.60 11.62
CA LEU A 529 -13.03 -1.90 11.56
C LEU A 529 -13.32 -2.64 10.24
N PHE A 530 -14.56 -2.62 9.72
CA PHE A 530 -14.86 -3.19 8.40
C PHE A 530 -14.24 -2.39 7.25
N LYS A 531 -14.16 -1.05 7.33
CA LYS A 531 -13.45 -0.20 6.35
C LYS A 531 -11.96 -0.55 6.33
N ASN A 532 -11.34 -0.71 7.49
CA ASN A 532 -9.94 -1.13 7.66
C ASN A 532 -9.64 -2.50 7.02
N VAL A 533 -10.61 -3.42 7.03
CA VAL A 533 -10.59 -4.70 6.27
C VAL A 533 -10.76 -4.47 4.78
N CYS A 534 -11.78 -3.72 4.34
CA CYS A 534 -12.05 -3.47 2.92
C CYS A 534 -10.91 -2.75 2.20
N GLU A 535 -10.18 -1.87 2.89
CA GLU A 535 -8.97 -1.23 2.38
C GLU A 535 -7.79 -2.19 2.08
N ARG A 536 -7.89 -3.46 2.50
CA ARG A 536 -6.86 -4.49 2.28
C ARG A 536 -7.27 -5.54 1.24
N GLY A 537 -8.41 -5.36 0.55
CA GLY A 537 -8.76 -6.18 -0.61
C GLY A 537 -7.85 -5.88 -1.81
N ARG A 538 -7.76 -6.81 -2.77
CA ARG A 538 -6.78 -6.79 -3.88
C ARG A 538 -6.79 -5.50 -4.71
N TRP A 539 -7.93 -4.81 -4.82
CA TRP A 539 -8.05 -3.49 -5.45
C TRP A 539 -7.13 -2.41 -4.85
N SER A 540 -6.61 -2.60 -3.63
CA SER A 540 -5.60 -1.73 -3.00
C SER A 540 -4.24 -1.76 -3.73
N GLU A 541 -3.94 -2.80 -4.53
CA GLU A 541 -2.75 -2.85 -5.39
C GLU A 541 -2.64 -1.64 -6.33
N ARG A 542 -3.78 -1.04 -6.72
CA ARG A 542 -3.83 0.21 -7.50
C ARG A 542 -3.14 1.39 -6.80
N LEU A 543 -2.99 1.39 -5.48
CA LEU A 543 -2.25 2.44 -4.77
C LEU A 543 -0.75 2.38 -5.09
N MET A 544 -0.19 1.17 -5.25
CA MET A 544 1.19 0.99 -5.73
C MET A 544 1.32 1.30 -7.22
N ALA A 545 0.31 0.98 -8.04
CA ALA A 545 0.31 1.34 -9.47
C ALA A 545 0.27 2.86 -9.68
N ALA A 546 -0.60 3.58 -8.95
CA ALA A 546 -0.68 5.04 -8.98
C ALA A 546 0.61 5.72 -8.51
N TYR A 547 1.28 5.16 -7.49
CA TYR A 547 2.63 5.60 -7.09
C TYR A 547 3.66 5.34 -8.21
N GLY A 548 3.60 4.17 -8.86
CA GLY A 548 4.44 3.83 -10.00
C GLY A 548 4.33 4.84 -11.14
N SER A 549 3.11 5.16 -11.59
CA SER A 549 2.87 6.18 -12.62
C SER A 549 3.37 7.57 -12.20
N PHE A 550 3.18 7.96 -10.94
CA PHE A 550 3.70 9.23 -10.43
C PHE A 550 5.24 9.29 -10.50
N LYS A 551 5.92 8.19 -10.11
CA LYS A 551 7.39 8.07 -10.16
C LYS A 551 7.95 7.93 -11.59
N ASP A 552 7.19 7.34 -12.50
CA ASP A 552 7.49 7.30 -13.94
C ASP A 552 7.38 8.70 -14.61
N GLY A 553 6.81 9.70 -13.92
CA GLY A 553 6.57 11.04 -14.46
C GLY A 553 5.23 11.22 -15.18
N ASP A 554 4.25 10.34 -14.94
CA ASP A 554 2.87 10.43 -15.44
C ASP A 554 1.89 10.77 -14.29
N PRO A 555 1.74 12.07 -13.96
CA PRO A 555 0.82 12.53 -12.92
C PRO A 555 -0.66 12.45 -13.34
N ASP A 556 -0.97 12.39 -14.64
CA ASP A 556 -2.34 12.34 -15.16
C ASP A 556 -2.96 10.95 -14.97
N SER A 557 -2.23 9.88 -15.32
CA SER A 557 -2.59 8.51 -14.99
C SER A 557 -2.65 8.30 -13.48
N ALA A 558 -1.64 8.78 -12.74
CA ALA A 558 -1.59 8.68 -11.28
C ALA A 558 -2.80 9.36 -10.61
N LEU A 559 -3.18 10.57 -11.04
CA LEU A 559 -4.30 11.32 -10.49
C LEU A 559 -5.63 10.57 -10.66
N VAL A 560 -5.91 10.00 -11.84
CA VAL A 560 -7.16 9.25 -12.07
C VAL A 560 -7.22 7.97 -11.22
N GLN A 561 -6.09 7.28 -11.05
CA GLN A 561 -6.01 6.11 -10.18
C GLN A 561 -6.20 6.48 -8.69
N TYR A 562 -5.57 7.55 -8.21
CA TYR A 562 -5.78 8.06 -6.85
C TYR A 562 -7.21 8.59 -6.64
N LEU A 563 -7.83 9.24 -7.63
CA LEU A 563 -9.23 9.70 -7.56
C LEU A 563 -10.21 8.53 -7.31
N LEU A 564 -10.02 7.38 -7.98
CA LEU A 564 -10.84 6.19 -7.76
C LEU A 564 -10.70 5.65 -6.33
N LEU A 565 -9.48 5.64 -5.78
CA LEU A 565 -9.21 5.21 -4.41
C LEU A 565 -9.75 6.24 -3.38
N ALA A 566 -9.68 7.53 -3.70
CA ALA A 566 -10.21 8.60 -2.88
C ALA A 566 -11.74 8.56 -2.77
N GLU A 567 -12.45 8.16 -3.84
CA GLU A 567 -13.89 7.91 -3.85
C GLU A 567 -14.29 6.63 -3.09
N GLN A 568 -13.43 5.60 -3.06
CA GLN A 568 -13.60 4.42 -2.19
C GLN A 568 -13.38 4.71 -0.70
N GLY A 569 -12.87 5.90 -0.36
CA GLY A 569 -12.67 6.34 1.03
C GLY A 569 -11.26 6.15 1.59
N TYR A 570 -10.25 5.82 0.78
CA TYR A 570 -8.86 5.75 1.23
C TYR A 570 -8.35 7.16 1.58
N GLU A 571 -8.00 7.40 2.84
CA GLU A 571 -7.45 8.68 3.32
C GLU A 571 -6.16 9.06 2.58
N VAL A 572 -5.20 8.14 2.50
CA VAL A 572 -3.93 8.31 1.78
C VAL A 572 -4.13 8.65 0.30
N ALA A 573 -5.17 8.10 -0.35
CA ALA A 573 -5.47 8.48 -1.73
C ALA A 573 -6.09 9.90 -1.81
N GLN A 574 -6.86 10.33 -0.81
CA GLN A 574 -7.39 11.68 -0.74
C GLN A 574 -6.27 12.72 -0.55
N SER A 575 -5.29 12.46 0.33
CA SER A 575 -4.11 13.33 0.45
C SER A 575 -3.28 13.35 -0.84
N ASN A 576 -3.10 12.21 -1.50
CA ASN A 576 -2.30 12.14 -2.74
C ASN A 576 -2.99 12.85 -3.92
N VAL A 577 -4.33 12.75 -4.07
CA VAL A 577 -5.10 13.57 -5.03
C VAL A 577 -4.88 15.06 -4.74
N ALA A 578 -5.04 15.48 -3.48
CA ALA A 578 -4.94 16.88 -3.11
C ALA A 578 -3.53 17.43 -3.40
N PHE A 579 -2.49 16.67 -3.07
CA PHE A 579 -1.08 17.00 -3.33
C PHE A 579 -0.74 17.13 -4.83
N VAL A 580 -1.16 16.17 -5.67
CA VAL A 580 -0.90 16.22 -7.12
C VAL A 580 -1.59 17.41 -7.80
N LEU A 581 -2.77 17.80 -7.30
CA LEU A 581 -3.47 19.02 -7.72
C LEU A 581 -2.76 20.28 -7.21
N ASP A 582 -2.35 20.32 -5.94
CA ASP A 582 -1.65 21.46 -5.30
C ASP A 582 -0.33 21.82 -6.01
N GLN A 583 0.42 20.80 -6.44
CA GLN A 583 1.64 20.96 -7.25
C GLN A 583 1.39 21.37 -8.72
N LYS A 584 0.13 21.46 -9.17
CA LYS A 584 -0.27 21.64 -10.58
C LYS A 584 0.38 20.61 -11.54
N GLY A 585 0.62 19.39 -11.07
CA GLY A 585 1.30 18.37 -11.88
C GLY A 585 0.46 17.82 -13.04
N SER A 586 -0.87 17.82 -12.90
CA SER A 586 -1.82 17.24 -13.86
C SER A 586 -2.48 18.31 -14.75
N GLN A 587 -2.73 17.97 -16.02
CA GLN A 587 -3.39 18.83 -17.01
C GLN A 587 -4.87 18.47 -17.25
N ILE A 588 -5.40 17.46 -16.54
CA ILE A 588 -6.78 16.95 -16.70
C ILE A 588 -7.86 17.99 -16.34
N PHE A 589 -7.57 18.93 -15.44
CA PHE A 589 -8.52 19.95 -14.97
C PHE A 589 -8.03 21.37 -15.26
N ASN A 590 -8.98 22.27 -15.52
CA ASN A 590 -8.71 23.71 -15.65
C ASN A 590 -8.11 24.27 -14.35
N GLU A 591 -7.12 25.16 -14.43
CA GLU A 591 -6.45 25.73 -13.24
C GLU A 591 -7.42 26.32 -12.19
N ASN A 592 -8.51 26.94 -12.63
CA ASN A 592 -9.55 27.52 -11.78
C ASN A 592 -10.29 26.48 -10.92
N GLU A 593 -10.33 25.22 -11.36
CA GLU A 593 -10.97 24.11 -10.63
C GLU A 593 -9.99 23.34 -9.74
N THR A 594 -8.69 23.40 -10.03
CA THR A 594 -7.64 22.63 -9.37
C THR A 594 -7.62 22.86 -7.85
N TYR A 595 -7.59 24.11 -7.39
CA TYR A 595 -7.58 24.41 -5.95
C TYR A 595 -8.89 24.05 -5.23
N PRO A 596 -10.11 24.38 -5.73
CA PRO A 596 -11.36 23.90 -5.14
C PRO A 596 -11.45 22.36 -5.04
N ARG A 597 -10.89 21.64 -6.02
CA ARG A 597 -10.80 20.17 -6.01
C ARG A 597 -9.80 19.67 -4.97
N ALA A 598 -8.61 20.29 -4.87
CA ALA A 598 -7.64 19.97 -3.83
C ALA A 598 -8.20 20.22 -2.42
N LEU A 599 -8.86 21.36 -2.20
CA LEU A 599 -9.54 21.73 -0.95
C LEU A 599 -10.56 20.65 -0.51
N LEU A 600 -11.40 20.17 -1.44
CA LEU A 600 -12.35 19.09 -1.18
C LEU A 600 -11.66 17.80 -0.74
N HIS A 601 -10.52 17.46 -1.34
CA HIS A 601 -9.77 16.24 -1.01
C HIS A 601 -8.97 16.38 0.30
N TRP A 602 -8.38 17.54 0.60
CA TRP A 602 -7.82 17.86 1.93
C TRP A 602 -8.91 17.80 3.01
N THR A 603 -10.12 18.28 2.74
CA THR A 603 -11.26 18.25 3.66
C THR A 603 -11.63 16.80 4.02
N ARG A 604 -11.72 15.93 3.01
CA ARG A 604 -12.00 14.50 3.21
C ARG A 604 -10.89 13.81 4.02
N ALA A 605 -9.62 14.08 3.73
CA ALA A 605 -8.49 13.47 4.47
C ALA A 605 -8.41 13.96 5.93
N ALA A 606 -8.61 15.25 6.19
CA ALA A 606 -8.59 15.83 7.54
C ALA A 606 -9.80 15.41 8.40
N ALA A 607 -10.94 15.10 7.76
CA ALA A 607 -12.11 14.50 8.40
C ALA A 607 -11.88 13.03 8.78
N GLN A 608 -11.02 12.32 8.03
CA GLN A 608 -10.53 10.98 8.40
C GLN A 608 -9.34 11.01 9.38
N GLY A 609 -8.97 12.19 9.89
CA GLY A 609 -8.00 12.36 10.98
C GLY A 609 -6.56 12.62 10.53
N TYR A 610 -6.25 12.74 9.23
CA TYR A 610 -4.89 13.05 8.78
C TYR A 610 -4.47 14.46 9.24
N THR A 611 -3.29 14.54 9.85
CA THR A 611 -2.79 15.72 10.58
C THR A 611 -2.40 16.84 9.60
N VAL A 612 -1.54 16.56 8.63
CA VAL A 612 -0.99 17.55 7.69
C VAL A 612 -2.08 18.08 6.77
N ALA A 613 -3.04 17.24 6.35
CA ALA A 613 -4.23 17.70 5.64
C ALA A 613 -5.01 18.78 6.41
N ARG A 614 -5.09 18.68 7.74
CA ARG A 614 -5.77 19.70 8.57
C ARG A 614 -4.98 21.01 8.64
N ILE A 615 -3.65 20.95 8.57
CA ILE A 615 -2.79 22.15 8.44
C ILE A 615 -2.99 22.76 7.05
N LYS A 616 -3.00 21.95 5.98
CA LYS A 616 -3.27 22.39 4.61
C LYS A 616 -4.63 23.06 4.43
N LEU A 617 -5.67 22.64 5.17
CA LEU A 617 -6.93 23.39 5.22
C LEU A 617 -6.77 24.79 5.84
N GLY A 618 -5.98 24.90 6.92
CA GLY A 618 -5.59 26.18 7.50
C GLY A 618 -4.84 27.05 6.47
N ASP A 619 -3.84 26.49 5.79
CA ASP A 619 -3.09 27.17 4.72
C ASP A 619 -4.05 27.68 3.63
N TYR A 620 -4.96 26.82 3.15
CA TYR A 620 -5.90 27.14 2.07
C TYR A 620 -6.88 28.27 2.43
N HIS A 621 -7.45 28.26 3.64
CA HIS A 621 -8.32 29.34 4.12
C HIS A 621 -7.55 30.62 4.45
N PHE A 622 -6.28 30.51 4.87
CA PHE A 622 -5.40 31.65 5.13
C PHE A 622 -4.97 32.38 3.84
N TYR A 623 -4.65 31.65 2.77
CA TYR A 623 -4.19 32.22 1.50
C TYR A 623 -5.31 32.41 0.45
N GLY A 624 -6.51 31.87 0.66
CA GLY A 624 -7.61 31.94 -0.30
C GLY A 624 -7.46 30.98 -1.50
N TYR A 625 -6.93 29.77 -1.27
CA TYR A 625 -6.73 28.78 -2.33
C TYR A 625 -8.03 28.03 -2.64
N GLY A 626 -8.71 28.44 -3.71
CA GLY A 626 -9.99 27.84 -4.13
C GLY A 626 -11.18 28.18 -3.23
N THR A 627 -11.02 29.15 -2.34
CA THR A 627 -12.00 29.67 -1.38
C THR A 627 -11.66 31.14 -1.09
N ASP A 628 -12.60 31.92 -0.56
CA ASP A 628 -12.29 33.26 -0.08
C ASP A 628 -11.40 33.21 1.17
N VAL A 629 -10.60 34.27 1.41
CA VAL A 629 -9.71 34.34 2.57
C VAL A 629 -10.52 34.42 3.86
N ASP A 630 -10.38 33.41 4.71
CA ASP A 630 -11.08 33.27 5.99
C ASP A 630 -10.09 32.87 7.10
N TYR A 631 -9.61 33.89 7.83
CA TYR A 631 -8.73 33.69 8.96
C TYR A 631 -9.41 33.05 10.17
N GLU A 632 -10.74 33.15 10.33
CA GLU A 632 -11.44 32.53 11.47
C GLU A 632 -11.49 31.01 11.29
N THR A 633 -11.86 30.55 10.08
CA THR A 633 -11.83 29.12 9.72
C THR A 633 -10.39 28.57 9.72
N ALA A 634 -9.41 29.35 9.25
CA ALA A 634 -8.00 28.93 9.33
C ALA A 634 -7.53 28.70 10.78
N VAL A 635 -7.86 29.61 11.72
CA VAL A 635 -7.56 29.43 13.16
C VAL A 635 -8.22 28.16 13.71
N ILE A 636 -9.48 27.87 13.34
CA ILE A 636 -10.16 26.65 13.78
C ILE A 636 -9.38 25.40 13.33
N HIS A 637 -8.92 25.36 12.08
CA HIS A 637 -8.15 24.23 11.56
C HIS A 637 -6.78 24.06 12.24
N TYR A 638 -5.98 25.14 12.36
CA TYR A 638 -4.70 25.07 13.07
C TYR A 638 -4.89 24.73 14.55
N ARG A 639 -5.91 25.29 15.22
CA ARG A 639 -6.23 24.96 16.62
C ARG A 639 -6.52 23.48 16.80
N LEU A 640 -7.35 22.90 15.93
CA LEU A 640 -7.65 21.46 15.97
C LEU A 640 -6.43 20.58 15.68
N ALA A 641 -5.46 21.03 14.87
CA ALA A 641 -4.19 20.32 14.64
C ALA A 641 -3.17 20.50 15.79
N SER A 642 -3.23 21.62 16.51
CA SER A 642 -2.42 21.90 17.69
C SER A 642 -2.91 21.13 18.92
N GLU A 643 -4.21 21.23 19.24
CA GLU A 643 -4.81 20.65 20.45
C GLU A 643 -4.98 19.13 20.39
N GLN A 644 -5.32 18.56 19.22
CA GLN A 644 -5.61 17.11 19.10
C GLN A 644 -4.42 16.28 18.62
N GLN A 645 -3.43 16.91 17.97
CA GLN A 645 -2.39 16.21 17.19
C GLN A 645 -0.97 16.76 17.47
N HIS A 646 -0.85 17.77 18.34
CA HIS A 646 0.41 18.37 18.80
C HIS A 646 1.41 18.78 17.69
N SER A 647 0.91 19.20 16.52
CA SER A 647 1.79 19.64 15.44
C SER A 647 2.49 20.96 15.76
N ALA A 648 3.83 20.95 15.74
CA ALA A 648 4.66 22.14 15.92
C ALA A 648 4.39 23.22 14.85
N GLN A 649 4.15 22.83 13.59
CA GLN A 649 3.79 23.77 12.52
C GLN A 649 2.43 24.44 12.80
N ALA A 650 1.43 23.69 13.28
CA ALA A 650 0.14 24.25 13.64
C ALA A 650 0.25 25.21 14.83
N MET A 651 1.09 24.90 15.83
CA MET A 651 1.41 25.82 16.93
C MET A 651 2.11 27.08 16.44
N PHE A 652 3.09 26.97 15.55
CA PHE A 652 3.79 28.12 14.97
C PHE A 652 2.85 29.04 14.19
N ASN A 653 1.97 28.48 13.35
CA ASN A 653 0.98 29.24 12.59
C ASN A 653 -0.02 29.97 13.53
N LEU A 654 -0.49 29.32 14.60
CA LEU A 654 -1.30 29.98 15.64
C LEU A 654 -0.55 31.10 16.36
N GLY A 655 0.74 30.91 16.65
CA GLY A 655 1.61 31.93 17.22
C GLY A 655 1.64 33.19 16.34
N TYR A 656 1.85 33.02 15.03
CA TYR A 656 1.84 34.11 14.05
C TYR A 656 0.46 34.80 13.94
N MET A 657 -0.64 34.04 13.96
CA MET A 657 -1.99 34.62 13.90
C MET A 657 -2.34 35.40 15.17
N HIS A 658 -1.89 34.95 16.36
CA HIS A 658 -1.99 35.72 17.61
C HIS A 658 -1.06 36.95 17.65
N GLU A 659 0.11 36.87 17.01
CA GLU A 659 1.06 37.99 16.90
C GLU A 659 0.49 39.13 16.02
N LYS A 660 -0.12 38.78 14.88
CA LYS A 660 -0.64 39.75 13.89
C LYS A 660 -2.12 40.12 14.13
N GLY A 661 -2.88 39.33 14.88
CA GLY A 661 -4.31 39.53 15.11
C GLY A 661 -5.20 39.13 13.92
N LEU A 662 -4.82 38.08 13.19
CA LEU A 662 -5.53 37.61 11.99
C LEU A 662 -6.64 36.62 12.38
N GLY A 663 -7.92 36.97 12.20
CA GLY A 663 -9.06 36.11 12.57
C GLY A 663 -9.29 35.92 14.08
N ILE A 664 -8.40 36.47 14.91
CA ILE A 664 -8.43 36.40 16.38
C ILE A 664 -7.87 37.68 16.97
N LYS A 665 -8.25 38.00 18.20
CA LYS A 665 -7.68 39.14 18.92
C LYS A 665 -6.16 38.94 19.10
N GLN A 666 -5.41 39.97 18.75
CA GLN A 666 -3.96 40.04 18.97
C GLN A 666 -3.60 39.82 20.44
N ASP A 667 -2.67 38.90 20.71
CA ASP A 667 -2.13 38.61 22.04
C ASP A 667 -0.67 38.13 21.91
N VAL A 668 0.26 39.04 22.22
CA VAL A 668 1.72 38.80 22.13
C VAL A 668 2.22 37.77 23.15
N HIS A 669 1.57 37.65 24.30
CA HIS A 669 1.96 36.67 25.33
C HIS A 669 1.52 35.26 24.94
N LEU A 670 0.32 35.12 24.39
CA LEU A 670 -0.17 33.86 23.85
C LEU A 670 0.57 33.46 22.57
N ALA A 671 0.92 34.42 21.70
CA ALA A 671 1.80 34.19 20.56
C ALA A 671 3.17 33.62 20.98
N LYS A 672 3.85 34.26 21.95
CA LYS A 672 5.12 33.74 22.50
C LYS A 672 4.95 32.32 23.03
N ARG A 673 3.88 32.05 23.81
CA ARG A 673 3.62 30.72 24.36
C ARG A 673 3.44 29.65 23.27
N PHE A 674 2.75 29.96 22.17
CA PHE A 674 2.61 29.04 21.05
C PHE A 674 3.93 28.80 20.31
N TYR A 675 4.78 29.83 20.17
CA TYR A 675 6.14 29.65 19.65
C TYR A 675 7.00 28.78 20.59
N ASP A 676 6.99 29.03 21.91
CA ASP A 676 7.69 28.21 22.91
C ASP A 676 7.26 26.73 22.81
N MET A 677 5.94 26.47 22.80
CA MET A 677 5.37 25.12 22.66
C MET A 677 5.75 24.44 21.34
N ALA A 678 5.88 25.19 20.23
CA ALA A 678 6.31 24.63 18.96
C ALA A 678 7.76 24.11 19.00
N ALA A 679 8.66 24.81 19.69
CA ALA A 679 10.06 24.40 19.89
C ALA A 679 10.23 23.24 20.88
N GLU A 680 9.30 23.08 21.84
CA GLU A 680 9.19 21.88 22.67
C GLU A 680 8.65 20.68 21.88
N ALA A 681 7.74 20.89 20.92
CA ALA A 681 7.09 19.84 20.16
C ALA A 681 7.93 19.23 19.02
N SER A 682 8.89 19.96 18.44
CA SER A 682 9.83 19.41 17.44
C SER A 682 11.19 20.12 17.48
N PRO A 683 12.32 19.39 17.34
CA PRO A 683 13.65 20.01 17.18
C PRO A 683 13.74 20.88 15.93
N ASP A 684 13.06 20.52 14.83
CA ASP A 684 13.13 21.24 13.55
C ASP A 684 12.48 22.64 13.66
N ALA A 685 11.51 22.79 14.57
CA ALA A 685 10.84 24.05 14.85
C ALA A 685 11.70 25.03 15.67
N GLN A 686 12.77 24.58 16.33
CA GLN A 686 13.56 25.42 17.25
C GLN A 686 14.22 26.61 16.55
N VAL A 687 14.73 26.45 15.32
CA VAL A 687 15.37 27.54 14.58
C VAL A 687 14.34 28.56 14.06
N PRO A 688 13.23 28.18 13.41
CA PRO A 688 12.12 29.09 13.10
C PRO A 688 11.57 29.83 14.31
N VAL A 689 11.36 29.13 15.44
CA VAL A 689 10.87 29.72 16.70
C VAL A 689 11.87 30.72 17.27
N PHE A 690 13.17 30.39 17.34
CA PHE A 690 14.19 31.29 17.85
C PHE A 690 14.20 32.62 17.06
N LEU A 691 14.17 32.54 15.73
CA LEU A 691 14.10 33.72 14.86
C LEU A 691 12.82 34.53 15.13
N ALA A 692 11.66 33.88 15.23
CA ALA A 692 10.38 34.54 15.50
C ALA A 692 10.35 35.23 16.87
N LEU A 693 10.93 34.61 17.91
CA LEU A 693 11.09 35.20 19.24
C LEU A 693 12.06 36.38 19.24
N CYS A 694 13.16 36.33 18.48
CA CYS A 694 14.07 37.47 18.29
C CYS A 694 13.38 38.65 17.59
N LYS A 695 12.60 38.39 16.54
CA LYS A 695 11.73 39.38 15.89
C LYS A 695 10.74 40.00 16.89
N LEU A 696 10.03 39.16 17.65
CA LEU A 696 9.02 39.59 18.63
C LEU A 696 9.63 40.50 19.71
N GLY A 697 10.80 40.12 20.24
CA GLY A 697 11.56 40.93 21.19
C GLY A 697 12.04 42.26 20.62
N LEU A 698 12.44 42.29 19.34
CA LEU A 698 12.84 43.53 18.65
C LEU A 698 11.65 44.48 18.45
N ILE A 699 10.48 43.96 18.03
CA ILE A 699 9.25 44.75 17.90
C ILE A 699 8.84 45.35 19.26
N TYR A 700 8.85 44.53 20.31
CA TYR A 700 8.52 45.00 21.66
C TYR A 700 9.53 46.05 22.18
N ALA A 701 10.82 45.89 21.88
CA ALA A 701 11.84 46.88 22.22
C ALA A 701 11.66 48.21 21.46
N LEU A 702 11.23 48.18 20.19
CA LEU A 702 10.91 49.39 19.43
C LEU A 702 9.68 50.11 19.99
N GLN A 703 8.60 49.38 20.31
CA GLN A 703 7.39 49.94 20.94
C GLN A 703 7.73 50.60 22.29
N TYR A 704 8.50 49.91 23.15
CA TYR A 704 8.96 50.45 24.42
C TYR A 704 9.82 51.73 24.27
N LEU A 705 10.64 51.82 23.21
CA LEU A 705 11.41 53.04 22.89
C LEU A 705 10.53 54.19 22.36
N GLN A 706 9.40 53.91 21.72
CA GLN A 706 8.41 54.93 21.32
C GLN A 706 7.66 55.47 22.55
N ASP A 707 7.21 54.60 23.46
CA ASP A 707 6.52 54.98 24.70
C ASP A 707 7.39 55.84 25.64
N LEU A 708 8.71 55.63 25.62
CA LEU A 708 9.72 56.43 26.35
C LEU A 708 9.92 57.87 25.81
N ASN A 709 9.02 58.37 24.94
CA ASN A 709 8.93 59.77 24.49
C ASN A 709 10.13 60.32 23.67
N LEU A 710 10.76 59.52 22.80
CA LEU A 710 11.64 60.03 21.73
C LEU A 710 10.84 60.63 20.54
N LYS A 711 9.91 61.54 20.84
CA LYS A 711 8.82 61.99 19.97
C LYS A 711 9.21 62.73 18.68
N GLU A 712 10.45 63.19 18.54
CA GLU A 712 10.91 63.97 17.38
C GLU A 712 11.80 63.19 16.39
N LEU A 713 12.13 61.91 16.65
CA LEU A 713 13.05 61.15 15.78
C LEU A 713 12.49 59.85 15.18
N LEU A 714 11.45 59.25 15.78
CA LEU A 714 10.96 57.91 15.44
C LEU A 714 9.43 57.84 15.18
N SER A 715 8.72 58.95 15.35
CA SER A 715 7.26 59.07 15.18
C SER A 715 6.78 59.14 13.72
N GLN A 716 7.68 58.92 12.75
CA GLN A 716 7.41 58.89 11.30
C GLN A 716 7.82 57.57 10.62
N VAL A 717 8.20 56.54 11.39
CA VAL A 717 8.68 55.26 10.88
C VAL A 717 7.65 54.17 11.15
N ASP A 718 6.52 54.23 10.43
CA ASP A 718 5.68 53.05 10.24
C ASP A 718 6.41 52.10 9.30
N LEU A 719 6.96 51.02 9.88
CA LEU A 719 7.81 50.06 9.17
C LEU A 719 7.05 49.39 8.02
N ASP A 720 5.78 49.07 8.23
CA ASP A 720 4.88 48.48 7.22
C ASP A 720 4.66 49.42 6.02
N GLN A 721 4.71 50.75 6.22
CA GLN A 721 4.59 51.75 5.16
C GLN A 721 5.93 52.08 4.49
N LEU A 722 7.04 52.02 5.22
CA LEU A 722 8.37 52.34 4.71
C LEU A 722 9.01 51.16 3.94
N LEU A 723 8.75 49.94 4.38
CA LEU A 723 9.46 48.72 3.95
C LEU A 723 8.51 47.61 3.46
N GLY A 724 7.20 47.85 3.50
CA GLY A 724 6.15 46.93 3.09
C GLY A 724 5.64 46.03 4.24
N PRO A 725 4.45 45.43 4.10
CA PRO A 725 3.78 44.66 5.17
C PRO A 725 4.51 43.38 5.58
N GLU A 726 5.47 42.91 4.77
CA GLU A 726 6.31 41.74 5.03
C GLU A 726 7.75 42.13 5.40
N TRP A 727 7.97 43.31 6.02
CA TRP A 727 9.30 43.70 6.48
C TRP A 727 9.91 42.70 7.48
N ASP A 728 9.06 41.99 8.22
CA ASP A 728 9.49 40.93 9.12
C ASP A 728 10.19 39.76 8.42
N LEU A 729 9.83 39.40 7.19
CA LEU A 729 10.56 38.41 6.38
C LEU A 729 12.00 38.87 6.05
N TYR A 730 12.20 40.15 5.74
CA TYR A 730 13.54 40.71 5.53
C TYR A 730 14.35 40.80 6.83
N LEU A 731 13.70 41.12 7.95
CA LEU A 731 14.35 41.10 9.26
C LEU A 731 14.79 39.68 9.66
N MET A 732 13.90 38.69 9.52
CA MET A 732 14.16 37.28 9.84
C MET A 732 15.31 36.70 9.00
N THR A 733 15.35 36.99 7.70
CA THR A 733 16.45 36.55 6.81
C THR A 733 17.79 37.21 7.13
N VAL A 734 17.81 38.50 7.52
CA VAL A 734 19.03 39.16 8.02
C VAL A 734 19.52 38.54 9.33
N ILE A 735 18.63 38.24 10.28
CA ILE A 735 19.01 37.55 11.53
C ILE A 735 19.54 36.14 11.23
N ALA A 736 18.91 35.39 10.31
CA ALA A 736 19.37 34.07 9.91
C ALA A 736 20.74 34.09 9.23
N LEU A 737 21.04 35.09 8.39
CA LEU A 737 22.36 35.27 7.77
C LEU A 737 23.43 35.66 8.81
N LEU A 738 23.08 36.48 9.82
CA LEU A 738 23.97 36.79 10.93
C LEU A 738 24.23 35.53 11.79
N LEU A 739 23.21 34.73 12.09
CA LEU A 739 23.36 33.47 12.80
C LEU A 739 24.23 32.48 12.02
N GLY A 740 23.98 32.31 10.73
CA GLY A 740 24.74 31.42 9.85
C GLY A 740 26.20 31.85 9.68
N THR A 741 26.49 33.15 9.58
CA THR A 741 27.88 33.64 9.55
C THR A 741 28.59 33.49 10.90
N VAL A 742 27.89 33.65 12.03
CA VAL A 742 28.43 33.35 13.36
C VAL A 742 28.72 31.84 13.52
N ILE A 743 27.81 30.96 13.10
CA ILE A 743 27.99 29.50 13.13
C ILE A 743 29.17 29.08 12.24
N ALA A 744 29.24 29.58 11.00
CA ALA A 744 30.36 29.31 10.09
C ALA A 744 31.69 29.84 10.62
N TYR A 745 31.70 30.99 11.30
CA TYR A 745 32.88 31.52 11.97
C TYR A 745 33.31 30.64 13.16
N ARG A 746 32.36 30.16 13.98
CA ARG A 746 32.62 29.22 15.09
C ARG A 746 33.16 27.87 14.59
N GLN A 747 32.56 27.31 13.54
CA GLN A 747 33.03 26.08 12.90
C GLN A 747 34.46 26.26 12.34
N ARG A 748 34.76 27.38 11.69
CA ARG A 748 36.12 27.72 11.24
C ARG A 748 37.10 27.86 12.41
N GLN A 749 36.70 28.44 13.55
CA GLN A 749 37.54 28.47 14.75
C GLN A 749 37.81 27.07 15.31
N HIS A 750 36.83 26.18 15.35
CA HIS A 750 37.04 24.79 15.76
C HIS A 750 37.93 24.00 14.78
N GLN A 751 37.83 24.26 13.47
CA GLN A 751 38.74 23.69 12.47
C GLN A 751 40.16 24.30 12.49
N ALA A 752 40.31 25.51 13.02
CA ALA A 752 41.60 26.19 13.15
C ALA A 752 42.43 25.74 14.37
N VAL A 753 41.90 24.86 15.23
CA VAL A 753 42.68 24.18 16.26
C VAL A 753 43.44 23.02 15.61
N PRO A 754 44.78 23.07 15.48
CA PRO A 754 45.52 21.95 14.91
C PRO A 754 45.38 20.72 15.82
N ARG A 755 44.97 19.58 15.26
CA ARG A 755 45.08 18.29 15.95
C ARG A 755 46.54 18.10 16.36
N ALA A 756 46.76 17.82 17.65
CA ALA A 756 48.08 17.40 18.13
C ALA A 756 48.55 16.17 17.32
N PRO A 757 49.84 16.10 16.95
CA PRO A 757 50.35 14.96 16.19
C PRO A 757 50.12 13.66 16.96
N ALA A 758 49.66 12.62 16.26
CA ALA A 758 49.44 11.32 16.88
C ALA A 758 50.73 10.80 17.53
N ALA A 759 50.64 10.34 18.78
CA ALA A 759 51.77 9.73 19.46
C ALA A 759 52.27 8.51 18.66
N PRO A 760 53.59 8.29 18.54
CA PRO A 760 54.12 7.14 17.82
C PRO A 760 53.62 5.84 18.46
N PRO A 761 53.34 4.79 17.66
CA PRO A 761 52.87 3.52 18.19
C PRO A 761 53.90 2.94 19.16
N ARG A 762 53.42 2.44 20.31
CA ARG A 762 54.29 1.73 21.27
C ARG A 762 54.85 0.48 20.59
N PRO A 763 56.14 0.14 20.79
CA PRO A 763 56.68 -1.14 20.34
C PRO A 763 55.93 -2.29 21.03
N PRO A 764 55.80 -3.46 20.38
CA PRO A 764 55.10 -4.60 20.97
C PRO A 764 55.78 -5.06 22.26
N GLY A 765 54.99 -5.17 23.33
CA GLY A 765 55.46 -5.68 24.61
C GLY A 765 55.87 -7.16 24.50
N GLN A 766 56.98 -7.52 25.12
CA GLN A 766 57.30 -8.91 25.41
C GLN A 766 56.40 -9.42 26.55
N PRO A 767 56.10 -10.74 26.62
CA PRO A 767 55.11 -11.26 27.56
C PRO A 767 55.50 -11.04 29.02
N GLU A 768 54.49 -10.77 29.85
CA GLU A 768 54.65 -10.55 31.28
C GLU A 768 55.19 -11.79 31.99
N GLN A 769 56.12 -11.57 32.93
CA GLN A 769 56.49 -12.58 33.93
C GLN A 769 55.56 -12.43 35.15
N PRO A 770 55.29 -13.50 35.92
CA PRO A 770 54.41 -13.42 37.09
C PRO A 770 54.93 -12.44 38.15
N ALA A 771 54.03 -11.74 38.82
CA ALA A 771 54.39 -10.89 39.95
C ALA A 771 54.75 -11.73 41.19
N GLU A 772 55.79 -11.32 41.91
CA GLU A 772 56.07 -11.79 43.26
C GLU A 772 55.26 -10.97 44.28
N GLU A 773 54.70 -11.64 45.30
CA GLU A 773 54.01 -11.00 46.42
C GLU A 773 55.03 -10.45 47.44
N PRO A 774 54.93 -9.19 47.88
CA PRO A 774 55.67 -8.70 49.05
C PRO A 774 55.01 -9.15 50.36
N GLU A 775 55.82 -9.65 51.30
CA GLU A 775 55.40 -10.13 52.62
C GLU A 775 54.98 -9.01 53.61
N GLU A 776 54.48 -9.42 54.79
CA GLU A 776 53.97 -8.59 55.88
C GLU A 776 55.00 -7.61 56.49
N GLN A 777 54.51 -6.42 56.90
CA GLN A 777 55.01 -5.68 58.07
C GLN A 777 54.03 -4.62 58.60
#